data_AF-A0A7R9LD47-F1
#
_entry.id   AF-A0A7R9LD47-F1
#
_cell.length_a   1.000
_cell.length_b   1.000
_cell.length_c   1.000
_cell.angle_alpha   90.00
_cell.angle_beta   90.00
_cell.angle_gamma   90.00
#
_symmetry.space_group_name_H-M   'P 1'
#
loop_
_entity.id
_entity.type
_entity.pdbx_description
1 polymer ?
#
loop_
_entity_poly.entity_id
_entity_poly.type
_entity_poly.pdbx_seq_one_letter_code
_entity_poly.pdbx_strand_id
1 'polypeptide(L)'
;EPLLHRKDEIEKQLLSLQKGVNDMRSSMEIAKQELDIYLSEENKQKTRLQQLNSQFDKNTTDARDKRHALNRFETEIPLSENKAKEMREEIDKLEQNKHKLTEEYTNRNNHLQSLRHSAVDTRSRNRVLNSIMDQKRKGNLKGILGRLGDLGAIDPKYDCAVSTACGPLDNIITETIDDATECLNYLKKNNIGFAKLIALDKMSKSCQVTQPDNYPEGVSRLFDLIRVNDERVKVAFYYGLRDTLVAKDIDQAHRISAPKGGGRRYRVVTLKGELYETSGTMSGGGRPSTGRIGSSVAVTEVDEREIQTLEEEVNRLKNKINEINNRLEDLRTEIERHLKDINVMKRNKPQFEMEVKEFDKIDSELKKSIKEQEERVKKSAPDPNKVKQLEAKTESETKKYEKEEQKCSKHNEELDELNDKISELMEKKVGTARKKVDELNSQSKRISTDLNKANVALTTCERNIEKSKEKLKSLEEEKTEALNTLSQTKEELKTLETEATQLSAEYEAAVNEREEADTKLKAIQSKISKIKAQEVKLNNENIDAKHEVEQQKTKLDDKEAEVRRLTQMIAALELHVIDDKEKPSIPELTAEEIENLSPNSLQKGIENLEKELKKMKPNMAAIEEFKKKETLFLERWKELEEITAKRDTFKSQFDEIKNLRVKEFKDGFITIARKLKEMYRMITMGGDAELEFIDSMDPFAEGVTFSVRPNKKTWKKISNLSGGEKTLSSLALIFALHYYKPSPLYVMDEIDAALDFKNVSIVANYIKQRTRNTQFIIISLRNNMYELADRLVGIYKTYNCTKSVTINPNIIEEKRMERRTVILSSTNENSSQPRAEDQTADATDTNTSLTENTSNNSVFANV
;
A
#
# COMPACT_ATOMS: atom_id res chain seq x y z
N GLU A 1 -40.51 58.20 78.03
CA GLU A 1 -40.52 58.07 79.51
C GLU A 1 -41.71 57.30 80.08
N PRO A 2 -43.00 57.65 79.89
CA PRO A 2 -44.10 56.91 80.54
C PRO A 2 -44.21 55.43 80.10
N LEU A 3 -43.73 55.09 78.89
CA LEU A 3 -43.62 53.70 78.42
C LEU A 3 -42.38 52.96 78.96
N LEU A 4 -41.32 53.68 79.37
CA LEU A 4 -40.13 53.07 79.98
C LEU A 4 -40.42 52.65 81.42
N HIS A 5 -41.10 53.48 82.21
CA HIS A 5 -41.37 53.15 83.61
C HIS A 5 -42.28 51.90 83.77
N ARG A 6 -43.20 51.69 82.82
CA ARG A 6 -44.06 50.50 82.78
C ARG A 6 -43.34 49.27 82.20
N LYS A 7 -42.34 49.51 81.33
CA LYS A 7 -41.39 48.48 80.89
C LYS A 7 -40.50 48.01 82.04
N ASP A 8 -39.92 48.92 82.82
CA ASP A 8 -39.04 48.60 83.96
C ASP A 8 -39.74 47.76 85.06
N GLU A 9 -41.05 47.93 85.23
CA GLU A 9 -41.85 47.13 86.18
C GLU A 9 -42.08 45.70 85.69
N ILE A 10 -42.48 45.54 84.43
CA ILE A 10 -42.65 44.21 83.82
C ILE A 10 -41.29 43.52 83.64
N GLU A 11 -40.24 44.23 83.21
CA GLU A 11 -38.87 43.72 83.11
C GLU A 11 -38.32 43.27 84.46
N LYS A 12 -38.62 43.94 85.59
CA LYS A 12 -38.22 43.45 86.93
C LYS A 12 -38.87 42.12 87.28
N GLN A 13 -40.15 41.93 86.93
CA GLN A 13 -40.84 40.66 87.14
C GLN A 13 -40.28 39.59 86.20
N LEU A 14 -40.06 39.92 84.93
CA LEU A 14 -39.49 39.04 83.92
C LEU A 14 -38.04 38.64 84.22
N LEU A 15 -37.20 39.54 84.75
CA LEU A 15 -35.83 39.23 85.21
C LEU A 15 -35.81 38.15 86.29
N SER A 16 -36.80 38.16 87.20
CA SER A 16 -36.91 37.14 88.25
C SER A 16 -37.28 35.76 87.69
N LEU A 17 -38.17 35.73 86.68
CA LEU A 17 -38.64 34.50 86.04
C LEU A 17 -37.64 33.96 85.00
N GLN A 18 -37.01 34.83 84.19
CA GLN A 18 -35.93 34.49 83.26
C GLN A 18 -34.73 33.91 83.97
N LYS A 19 -34.40 34.37 85.18
CA LYS A 19 -33.33 33.75 85.97
C LYS A 19 -33.65 32.28 86.27
N GLY A 20 -34.88 31.99 86.72
CA GLY A 20 -35.36 30.62 86.91
C GLY A 20 -35.37 29.78 85.62
N VAL A 21 -35.81 30.34 84.49
CA VAL A 21 -35.79 29.65 83.19
C VAL A 21 -34.36 29.36 82.72
N ASN A 22 -33.41 30.29 82.89
CA ASN A 22 -32.00 30.10 82.52
C ASN A 22 -31.28 29.08 83.41
N ASP A 23 -31.59 29.07 84.72
CA ASP A 23 -31.06 28.08 85.67
C ASP A 23 -31.61 26.66 85.35
N MET A 24 -32.89 26.54 84.95
CA MET A 24 -33.47 25.27 84.47
C MET A 24 -32.94 24.87 83.08
N ARG A 25 -32.72 25.83 82.18
CA ARG A 25 -32.18 25.58 80.82
C ARG A 25 -30.77 25.03 80.89
N SER A 26 -29.89 25.68 81.67
CA SER A 26 -28.52 25.21 81.88
C SER A 26 -28.51 23.82 82.53
N SER A 27 -29.39 23.56 83.50
CA SER A 27 -29.57 22.22 84.10
C SER A 27 -29.99 21.15 83.08
N MET A 28 -30.94 21.47 82.18
CA MET A 28 -31.35 20.58 81.08
C MET A 28 -30.20 20.34 80.08
N GLU A 29 -29.46 21.40 79.72
CA GLU A 29 -28.39 21.35 78.73
C GLU A 29 -27.18 20.57 79.27
N ILE A 30 -26.84 20.72 80.56
CA ILE A 30 -25.88 19.88 81.28
C ILE A 30 -26.33 18.42 81.29
N ALA A 31 -27.59 18.11 81.62
CA ALA A 31 -28.10 16.73 81.63
C ALA A 31 -28.04 16.08 80.23
N LYS A 32 -28.36 16.83 79.16
CA LYS A 32 -28.21 16.38 77.77
C LYS A 32 -26.75 16.16 77.38
N GLN A 33 -25.84 17.04 77.78
CA GLN A 33 -24.40 16.88 77.53
C GLN A 33 -23.81 15.70 78.33
N GLU A 34 -24.22 15.48 79.58
CA GLU A 34 -23.83 14.29 80.37
C GLU A 34 -24.23 13.00 79.64
N LEU A 35 -25.45 12.92 79.10
CA LEU A 35 -25.94 11.77 78.35
C LEU A 35 -25.21 11.57 77.01
N ASP A 36 -25.02 12.64 76.23
CA ASP A 36 -24.36 12.57 74.92
C ASP A 36 -22.86 12.24 75.05
N ILE A 37 -22.15 12.80 76.03
CA ILE A 37 -20.76 12.42 76.34
C ILE A 37 -20.67 10.92 76.65
N TYR A 38 -21.61 10.39 77.44
CA TYR A 38 -21.64 8.98 77.84
C TYR A 38 -21.94 8.03 76.67
N LEU A 39 -22.78 8.43 75.72
CA LEU A 39 -23.09 7.66 74.50
C LEU A 39 -22.05 7.88 73.37
N SER A 40 -21.29 8.98 73.39
CA SER A 40 -20.37 9.36 72.31
C SER A 40 -19.28 8.31 72.08
N GLU A 41 -18.80 7.65 73.13
CA GLU A 41 -17.72 6.67 73.01
C GLU A 41 -18.19 5.37 72.36
N GLU A 42 -19.35 4.85 72.78
CA GLU A 42 -19.97 3.68 72.12
C GLU A 42 -20.25 3.97 70.64
N ASN A 43 -20.78 5.16 70.33
CA ASN A 43 -21.06 5.57 68.95
C ASN A 43 -19.78 5.67 68.10
N LYS A 44 -18.68 6.26 68.61
CA LYS A 44 -17.38 6.28 67.92
C LYS A 44 -16.88 4.87 67.61
N GLN A 45 -16.94 3.94 68.58
CA GLN A 45 -16.48 2.57 68.38
C GLN A 45 -17.38 1.79 67.41
N LYS A 46 -18.71 2.02 67.41
CA LYS A 46 -19.66 1.46 66.44
C LYS A 46 -19.44 1.99 65.02
N THR A 47 -19.27 3.29 64.82
CA THR A 47 -18.97 3.86 63.49
C THR A 47 -17.65 3.31 62.93
N ARG A 48 -16.64 3.13 63.78
CA ARG A 48 -15.36 2.50 63.38
C ARG A 48 -15.52 1.02 63.00
N LEU A 49 -16.38 0.28 63.70
CA LEU A 49 -16.73 -1.10 63.35
C LEU A 49 -17.48 -1.18 62.00
N GLN A 50 -18.44 -0.28 61.77
CA GLN A 50 -19.15 -0.18 60.49
C GLN A 50 -18.20 0.15 59.33
N GLN A 51 -17.24 1.05 59.54
CA GLN A 51 -16.20 1.36 58.55
C GLN A 51 -15.35 0.13 58.22
N LEU A 52 -14.86 -0.60 59.22
CA LEU A 52 -14.09 -1.84 59.05
C LEU A 52 -14.88 -2.92 58.29
N ASN A 53 -16.13 -3.17 58.67
CA ASN A 53 -17.00 -4.10 57.95
C ASN A 53 -17.21 -3.68 56.49
N SER A 54 -17.47 -2.39 56.23
CA SER A 54 -17.64 -1.87 54.86
C SER A 54 -16.37 -1.94 54.00
N GLN A 55 -15.18 -1.98 54.61
CA GLN A 55 -13.90 -2.20 53.92
C GLN A 55 -13.69 -3.69 53.64
N PHE A 56 -14.00 -4.54 54.62
CA PHE A 56 -13.93 -5.99 54.48
C PHE A 56 -14.87 -6.54 53.40
N ASP A 57 -16.12 -6.07 53.35
CA ASP A 57 -17.09 -6.49 52.32
C ASP A 57 -16.60 -6.11 50.91
N LYS A 58 -16.03 -4.91 50.75
CA LYS A 58 -15.47 -4.43 49.46
C LYS A 58 -14.27 -5.26 49.00
N ASN A 59 -13.31 -5.52 49.89
CA ASN A 59 -12.18 -6.39 49.56
C ASN A 59 -12.65 -7.81 49.22
N THR A 60 -13.64 -8.33 49.94
CA THR A 60 -14.23 -9.66 49.67
C THR A 60 -14.89 -9.71 48.28
N THR A 61 -15.61 -8.65 47.86
CA THR A 61 -16.18 -8.57 46.50
C THR A 61 -15.11 -8.45 45.42
N ASP A 62 -14.11 -7.59 45.62
CA ASP A 62 -13.03 -7.39 44.66
C ASP A 62 -12.20 -8.68 44.48
N ALA A 63 -11.87 -9.37 45.58
CA ALA A 63 -11.18 -10.66 45.54
C ALA A 63 -11.99 -11.74 44.81
N ARG A 64 -13.32 -11.75 44.98
CA ARG A 64 -14.23 -12.67 44.28
C ARG A 64 -14.24 -12.42 42.78
N ASP A 65 -14.34 -11.16 42.35
CA ASP A 65 -14.39 -10.82 40.92
C ASP A 65 -13.05 -11.11 40.23
N LYS A 66 -11.92 -10.87 40.93
CA LYS A 66 -10.58 -11.25 40.45
C LYS A 66 -10.41 -12.77 40.34
N ARG A 67 -10.95 -13.56 41.27
CA ARG A 67 -10.98 -15.04 41.17
C ARG A 67 -11.84 -15.53 40.00
N HIS A 68 -12.99 -14.91 39.74
CA HIS A 68 -13.80 -15.22 38.55
C HIS A 68 -13.06 -14.89 37.26
N ALA A 69 -12.32 -13.77 37.20
CA ALA A 69 -11.48 -13.42 36.06
C ALA A 69 -10.33 -14.42 35.85
N LEU A 70 -9.66 -14.86 36.92
CA LEU A 70 -8.62 -15.90 36.84
C LEU A 70 -9.16 -17.21 36.26
N ASN A 71 -10.29 -17.71 36.77
CA ASN A 71 -10.90 -18.94 36.26
C ASN A 71 -11.28 -18.85 34.76
N ARG A 72 -11.65 -17.67 34.26
CA ARG A 72 -11.86 -17.44 32.81
C ARG A 72 -10.54 -17.50 32.03
N PHE A 73 -9.47 -16.86 32.53
CA PHE A 73 -8.17 -16.95 31.87
C PHE A 73 -7.62 -18.39 31.84
N GLU A 74 -7.91 -19.23 32.84
CA GLU A 74 -7.49 -20.64 32.83
C GLU A 74 -8.18 -21.48 31.75
N THR A 75 -9.40 -21.13 31.34
CA THR A 75 -10.14 -21.84 30.26
C THR A 75 -9.94 -21.19 28.89
N GLU A 76 -9.87 -19.86 28.81
CA GLU A 76 -9.78 -19.11 27.55
C GLU A 76 -8.39 -19.15 26.91
N ILE A 77 -7.31 -19.17 27.70
CA ILE A 77 -5.93 -19.27 27.19
C ILE A 77 -5.71 -20.57 26.38
N PRO A 78 -5.90 -21.79 26.94
CA PRO A 78 -5.63 -23.02 26.18
C PRO A 78 -6.58 -23.20 24.98
N LEU A 79 -7.83 -22.73 25.10
CA LEU A 79 -8.81 -22.79 24.01
C LEU A 79 -8.42 -21.87 22.84
N SER A 80 -7.88 -20.68 23.14
CA SER A 80 -7.35 -19.77 22.12
C SER A 80 -6.03 -20.25 21.52
N GLU A 81 -5.16 -20.88 22.32
CA GLU A 81 -3.92 -21.49 21.84
C GLU A 81 -4.16 -22.64 20.86
N ASN A 82 -5.16 -23.49 21.12
CA ASN A 82 -5.50 -24.58 20.21
C ASN A 82 -6.08 -24.05 18.89
N LYS A 83 -7.00 -23.08 18.93
CA LYS A 83 -7.49 -22.40 17.71
C LYS A 83 -6.36 -21.76 16.90
N ALA A 84 -5.42 -21.09 17.56
CA ALA A 84 -4.26 -20.50 16.90
C ALA A 84 -3.30 -21.54 16.27
N LYS A 85 -3.29 -22.80 16.74
CA LYS A 85 -2.58 -23.90 16.08
C LYS A 85 -3.35 -24.43 14.86
N GLU A 86 -4.65 -24.69 15.01
CA GLU A 86 -5.53 -25.14 13.92
C GLU A 86 -5.48 -24.18 12.71
N MET A 87 -5.55 -22.87 12.96
CA MET A 87 -5.44 -21.82 11.93
C MET A 87 -4.05 -21.79 11.26
N ARG A 88 -2.96 -22.11 11.97
CA ARG A 88 -1.61 -22.23 11.37
C ARG A 88 -1.52 -23.43 10.44
N GLU A 89 -2.07 -24.57 10.84
CA GLU A 89 -2.13 -25.75 9.96
C GLU A 89 -3.01 -25.52 8.73
N GLU A 90 -4.05 -24.68 8.82
CA GLU A 90 -4.84 -24.24 7.66
C GLU A 90 -4.01 -23.34 6.73
N ILE A 91 -3.24 -22.40 7.27
CA ILE A 91 -2.32 -21.54 6.51
C ILE A 91 -1.29 -22.38 5.75
N ASP A 92 -0.61 -23.33 6.39
CA ASP A 92 0.41 -24.17 5.73
C ASP A 92 -0.17 -24.95 4.54
N LYS A 93 -1.39 -25.47 4.68
CA LYS A 93 -2.12 -26.18 3.60
C LYS A 93 -2.51 -25.22 2.46
N LEU A 94 -2.96 -24.01 2.79
CA LEU A 94 -3.33 -22.99 1.81
C LEU A 94 -2.11 -22.44 1.06
N GLU A 95 -0.97 -22.26 1.73
CA GLU A 95 0.28 -21.82 1.08
C GLU A 95 0.81 -22.88 0.11
N GLN A 96 0.79 -24.17 0.47
CA GLN A 96 1.13 -25.27 -0.45
C GLN A 96 0.19 -25.31 -1.68
N ASN A 97 -1.11 -25.08 -1.50
CA ASN A 97 -2.07 -25.04 -2.60
C ASN A 97 -1.88 -23.80 -3.48
N LYS A 98 -1.57 -22.64 -2.88
CA LYS A 98 -1.22 -21.41 -3.60
C LYS A 98 0.01 -21.60 -4.48
N HIS A 99 1.06 -22.26 -3.99
CA HIS A 99 2.26 -22.54 -4.80
C HIS A 99 1.91 -23.34 -6.07
N LYS A 100 1.19 -24.45 -5.94
CA LYS A 100 0.75 -25.28 -7.08
C LYS A 100 -0.10 -24.50 -8.09
N LEU A 101 -1.09 -23.74 -7.62
CA LEU A 101 -1.94 -22.91 -8.48
C LEU A 101 -1.16 -21.78 -9.17
N THR A 102 -0.12 -21.23 -8.51
CA THR A 102 0.74 -20.20 -9.08
C THR A 102 1.63 -20.77 -10.20
N GLU A 103 2.18 -21.97 -10.04
CA GLU A 103 2.90 -22.67 -11.11
C GLU A 103 1.99 -22.92 -12.33
N GLU A 104 0.78 -23.48 -12.12
CA GLU A 104 -0.20 -23.66 -13.20
C GLU A 104 -0.59 -22.35 -13.89
N TYR A 105 -0.79 -21.27 -13.13
CA TYR A 105 -1.08 -19.94 -13.66
C TYR A 105 0.07 -19.40 -14.51
N THR A 106 1.32 -19.50 -14.03
CA THR A 106 2.49 -19.03 -14.80
C THR A 106 2.66 -19.79 -16.11
N ASN A 107 2.51 -21.12 -16.10
CA ASN A 107 2.62 -21.95 -17.30
C ASN A 107 1.53 -21.58 -18.34
N ARG A 108 0.26 -21.50 -17.93
CA ARG A 108 -0.84 -21.13 -18.84
C ARG A 108 -0.74 -19.68 -19.32
N ASN A 109 -0.37 -18.74 -18.45
CA ASN A 109 -0.19 -17.34 -18.85
C ASN A 109 0.99 -17.18 -19.82
N ASN A 110 2.11 -17.90 -19.62
CA ASN A 110 3.23 -17.89 -20.58
C ASN A 110 2.81 -18.46 -21.94
N HIS A 111 2.01 -19.53 -21.96
CA HIS A 111 1.45 -20.09 -23.18
C HIS A 111 0.51 -19.10 -23.89
N LEU A 112 -0.45 -18.52 -23.16
CA LEU A 112 -1.35 -17.48 -23.66
C LEU A 112 -0.58 -16.26 -24.22
N GLN A 113 0.47 -15.81 -23.53
CA GLN A 113 1.32 -14.72 -24.02
C GLN A 113 2.04 -15.12 -25.31
N SER A 114 2.56 -16.34 -25.42
CA SER A 114 3.21 -16.82 -26.66
C SER A 114 2.25 -16.87 -27.86
N LEU A 115 1.00 -17.29 -27.63
CA LEU A 115 -0.06 -17.28 -28.64
C LEU A 115 -0.47 -15.85 -28.99
N ARG A 116 -0.69 -14.98 -28.00
CA ARG A 116 -1.03 -13.56 -28.21
C ARG A 116 0.04 -12.80 -28.98
N HIS A 117 1.33 -12.98 -28.70
CA HIS A 117 2.40 -12.33 -29.47
C HIS A 117 2.42 -12.82 -30.92
N SER A 118 2.30 -14.15 -31.13
CA SER A 118 2.20 -14.74 -32.48
C SER A 118 0.96 -14.24 -33.23
N ALA A 119 -0.17 -14.08 -32.53
CA ALA A 119 -1.42 -13.55 -33.07
C ALA A 119 -1.35 -12.05 -33.36
N VAL A 120 -0.69 -11.21 -32.55
CA VAL A 120 -0.57 -9.75 -32.78
C VAL A 120 0.34 -9.43 -33.96
N ASP A 121 1.46 -10.15 -34.08
CA ASP A 121 2.35 -10.08 -35.25
C ASP A 121 1.61 -10.46 -36.55
N THR A 122 0.73 -11.45 -36.48
CA THR A 122 -0.12 -11.88 -37.59
C THR A 122 -1.27 -10.89 -37.85
N ARG A 123 -1.94 -10.39 -36.81
CA ARG A 123 -3.13 -9.54 -36.88
C ARG A 123 -2.83 -8.14 -37.38
N SER A 124 -1.67 -7.56 -37.04
CA SER A 124 -1.23 -6.26 -37.57
C SER A 124 -0.98 -6.31 -39.08
N ARG A 125 -0.32 -7.38 -39.55
CA ARG A 125 -0.06 -7.65 -40.98
C ARG A 125 -1.35 -7.97 -41.73
N ASN A 126 -2.18 -8.85 -41.18
CA ASN A 126 -3.44 -9.28 -41.79
C ASN A 126 -4.51 -8.19 -41.78
N ARG A 127 -4.55 -7.24 -40.82
CA ARG A 127 -5.54 -6.14 -40.84
C ARG A 127 -5.41 -5.27 -42.09
N VAL A 128 -4.18 -4.94 -42.48
CA VAL A 128 -3.91 -4.13 -43.67
C VAL A 128 -4.20 -4.94 -44.93
N LEU A 129 -3.73 -6.20 -45.00
CA LEU A 129 -3.97 -7.09 -46.14
C LEU A 129 -5.46 -7.37 -46.35
N ASN A 130 -6.20 -7.77 -45.31
CA ASN A 130 -7.62 -8.09 -45.37
C ASN A 130 -8.44 -6.87 -45.80
N SER A 131 -8.16 -5.68 -45.26
CA SER A 131 -8.88 -4.47 -45.65
C SER A 131 -8.69 -4.12 -47.13
N ILE A 132 -7.47 -4.25 -47.66
CA ILE A 132 -7.17 -4.01 -49.08
C ILE A 132 -7.82 -5.10 -49.96
N MET A 133 -7.74 -6.36 -49.57
CA MET A 133 -8.36 -7.48 -50.28
C MET A 133 -9.89 -7.41 -50.24
N ASP A 134 -10.48 -6.86 -49.18
CA ASP A 134 -11.92 -6.58 -49.10
C ASP A 134 -12.34 -5.44 -50.03
N GLN A 135 -11.55 -4.38 -50.16
CA GLN A 135 -11.84 -3.34 -51.16
C GLN A 135 -11.65 -3.83 -52.60
N LYS A 136 -10.68 -4.73 -52.83
CA LYS A 136 -10.55 -5.46 -54.11
C LYS A 136 -11.78 -6.32 -54.38
N ARG A 137 -12.26 -7.10 -53.40
CA ARG A 137 -13.49 -7.92 -53.50
C ARG A 137 -14.74 -7.06 -53.73
N LYS A 138 -14.80 -5.85 -53.16
CA LYS A 138 -15.87 -4.86 -53.39
C LYS A 138 -15.73 -4.07 -54.70
N GLY A 139 -14.62 -4.23 -55.44
CA GLY A 139 -14.36 -3.55 -56.72
C GLY A 139 -13.95 -2.08 -56.61
N ASN A 140 -13.76 -1.56 -55.39
CA ASN A 140 -13.41 -0.16 -55.12
C ASN A 140 -11.94 0.16 -55.45
N LEU A 141 -11.04 -0.81 -55.25
CA LEU A 141 -9.63 -0.70 -55.65
C LEU A 141 -9.36 -1.69 -56.79
N LYS A 142 -8.90 -1.17 -57.93
CA LYS A 142 -8.57 -1.94 -59.13
C LYS A 142 -7.04 -2.15 -59.23
N GLY A 143 -6.61 -3.00 -60.16
CA GLY A 143 -5.19 -3.27 -60.41
C GLY A 143 -4.38 -3.92 -59.28
N ILE A 144 -4.98 -4.25 -58.12
CA ILE A 144 -4.27 -4.92 -57.01
C ILE A 144 -4.20 -6.44 -57.28
N LEU A 145 -3.00 -7.00 -57.40
CA LEU A 145 -2.79 -8.44 -57.61
C LEU A 145 -2.85 -9.22 -56.29
N GLY A 146 -2.08 -8.79 -55.28
CA GLY A 146 -2.02 -9.42 -53.96
C GLY A 146 -0.70 -9.13 -53.25
N ARG A 147 -0.46 -9.77 -52.09
CA ARG A 147 0.86 -9.78 -51.43
C ARG A 147 1.82 -10.67 -52.20
N LEU A 148 3.08 -10.25 -52.35
CA LEU A 148 4.10 -11.00 -53.12
C LEU A 148 4.26 -12.45 -52.59
N GLY A 149 4.28 -12.65 -51.28
CA GLY A 149 4.37 -13.97 -50.64
C GLY A 149 3.21 -14.93 -50.90
N ASP A 150 2.03 -14.43 -51.30
CA ASP A 150 0.87 -15.28 -51.67
C ASP A 150 0.87 -15.63 -53.16
N LEU A 151 1.68 -14.95 -53.97
CA LEU A 151 1.70 -15.11 -55.44
C LEU A 151 2.78 -16.08 -55.94
N GLY A 152 3.63 -16.58 -55.03
CA GLY A 152 4.64 -17.59 -55.31
C GLY A 152 4.60 -18.74 -54.31
N ALA A 153 5.09 -19.90 -54.71
CA ALA A 153 5.24 -21.08 -53.87
C ALA A 153 6.67 -21.62 -53.97
N ILE A 154 7.19 -22.16 -52.87
CA ILE A 154 8.49 -22.84 -52.83
C ILE A 154 8.40 -24.10 -51.96
N ASP A 155 9.34 -25.03 -52.18
CA ASP A 155 9.53 -26.19 -51.30
C ASP A 155 9.81 -25.72 -49.84
N PRO A 156 9.10 -26.28 -48.82
CA PRO A 156 9.29 -25.94 -47.41
C PRO A 156 10.73 -25.93 -46.92
N LYS A 157 11.61 -26.76 -47.52
CA LYS A 157 13.04 -26.81 -47.22
C LYS A 157 13.75 -25.46 -47.39
N TYR A 158 13.24 -24.60 -48.27
CA TYR A 158 13.82 -23.29 -48.58
C TYR A 158 13.00 -22.11 -48.03
N ASP A 159 11.88 -22.33 -47.32
CA ASP A 159 11.07 -21.22 -46.77
C ASP A 159 11.89 -20.28 -45.89
N CYS A 160 12.65 -20.81 -44.92
CA CYS A 160 13.51 -20.00 -44.05
C CYS A 160 14.53 -19.15 -44.84
N ALA A 161 15.05 -19.69 -45.94
CA ALA A 161 15.97 -18.99 -46.82
C ALA A 161 15.27 -17.88 -47.63
N VAL A 162 14.07 -18.11 -48.18
CA VAL A 162 13.28 -17.10 -48.90
C VAL A 162 12.75 -16.01 -47.96
N SER A 163 12.15 -16.42 -46.85
CA SER A 163 11.56 -15.54 -45.83
C SER A 163 12.59 -14.57 -45.21
N THR A 164 13.88 -14.97 -45.19
CA THR A 164 14.99 -14.12 -44.73
C THR A 164 15.66 -13.31 -45.86
N ALA A 165 15.92 -13.92 -47.03
CA ALA A 165 16.59 -13.23 -48.14
C ALA A 165 15.69 -12.25 -48.92
N CYS A 166 14.36 -12.45 -48.90
CA CYS A 166 13.40 -11.64 -49.64
C CYS A 166 12.62 -10.69 -48.72
N GLY A 167 13.21 -9.54 -48.42
CA GLY A 167 12.50 -8.46 -47.69
C GLY A 167 11.15 -8.03 -48.30
N PRO A 168 10.96 -8.00 -49.65
CA PRO A 168 9.71 -7.56 -50.27
C PRO A 168 8.50 -8.51 -50.20
N LEU A 169 8.57 -9.70 -49.58
CA LEU A 169 7.45 -10.67 -49.59
C LEU A 169 6.13 -10.13 -49.05
N ASP A 170 6.19 -9.25 -48.04
CA ASP A 170 5.00 -8.63 -47.43
C ASP A 170 4.51 -7.39 -48.20
N ASN A 171 5.17 -7.01 -49.30
CA ASN A 171 4.74 -5.90 -50.13
C ASN A 171 3.56 -6.31 -51.03
N ILE A 172 2.65 -5.38 -51.30
CA ILE A 172 1.46 -5.59 -52.13
C ILE A 172 1.75 -5.16 -53.56
N ILE A 173 1.41 -6.00 -54.53
CA ILE A 173 1.67 -5.74 -55.95
C ILE A 173 0.45 -5.10 -56.60
N THR A 174 0.68 -4.03 -57.36
CA THR A 174 -0.28 -3.37 -58.24
C THR A 174 0.19 -3.43 -59.69
N GLU A 175 -0.75 -3.34 -60.63
CA GLU A 175 -0.44 -3.26 -62.06
C GLU A 175 0.14 -1.87 -62.41
N THR A 176 -0.50 -0.77 -61.97
CA THR A 176 -0.05 0.61 -62.23
C THR A 176 0.39 1.37 -60.97
N ILE A 177 0.97 2.58 -61.17
CA ILE A 177 1.25 3.53 -60.08
C ILE A 177 -0.04 4.16 -59.55
N ASP A 178 -1.02 4.39 -60.43
CA ASP A 178 -2.24 5.12 -60.07
C ASP A 178 -3.07 4.28 -59.10
N ASP A 179 -3.18 2.96 -59.35
CA ASP A 179 -3.77 1.98 -58.41
C ASP A 179 -3.05 1.97 -57.05
N ALA A 180 -1.71 2.05 -57.04
CA ALA A 180 -0.93 2.10 -55.81
C ALA A 180 -1.16 3.40 -55.03
N THR A 181 -1.32 4.51 -55.74
CA THR A 181 -1.59 5.84 -55.17
C THR A 181 -3.01 5.89 -54.57
N GLU A 182 -3.99 5.32 -55.27
CA GLU A 182 -5.36 5.17 -54.77
C GLU A 182 -5.40 4.29 -53.51
N CYS A 183 -4.70 3.14 -53.52
CA CYS A 183 -4.57 2.26 -52.36
C CYS A 183 -3.91 2.97 -51.15
N LEU A 184 -2.84 3.74 -51.35
CA LEU A 184 -2.20 4.54 -50.30
C LEU A 184 -3.14 5.63 -49.75
N ASN A 185 -3.90 6.29 -50.62
CA ASN A 185 -4.87 7.31 -50.20
C ASN A 185 -6.03 6.69 -49.40
N TYR A 186 -6.49 5.49 -49.77
CA TYR A 186 -7.47 4.72 -49.00
C TYR A 186 -6.95 4.36 -47.60
N LEU A 187 -5.71 3.85 -47.50
CA LEU A 187 -5.09 3.51 -46.21
C LEU A 187 -4.92 4.73 -45.29
N LYS A 188 -4.49 5.87 -45.85
CA LYS A 188 -4.36 7.14 -45.13
C LYS A 188 -5.71 7.69 -44.66
N LYS A 189 -6.73 7.67 -45.52
CA LYS A 189 -8.07 8.20 -45.19
C LYS A 189 -8.71 7.47 -44.01
N ASN A 190 -8.43 6.17 -43.86
CA ASN A 190 -9.07 5.30 -42.87
C ASN A 190 -8.13 4.87 -41.72
N ASN A 191 -6.89 5.37 -41.67
CA ASN A 191 -5.88 5.02 -40.65
C ASN A 191 -5.67 3.50 -40.41
N ILE A 192 -5.77 2.70 -41.47
CA ILE A 192 -5.76 1.23 -41.38
C ILE A 192 -4.36 0.69 -41.05
N GLY A 193 -3.31 1.35 -41.54
CA GLY A 193 -1.90 1.01 -41.29
C GLY A 193 -0.97 1.49 -42.39
N PHE A 194 0.28 1.03 -42.34
CA PHE A 194 1.32 1.29 -43.35
C PHE A 194 1.54 0.05 -44.21
N ALA A 195 1.54 0.22 -45.53
CA ALA A 195 1.88 -0.83 -46.50
C ALA A 195 2.91 -0.31 -47.52
N LYS A 196 3.78 -1.20 -47.98
CA LYS A 196 4.66 -0.97 -49.13
C LYS A 196 4.00 -1.58 -50.36
N LEU A 197 3.81 -0.77 -51.40
CA LEU A 197 3.23 -1.20 -52.67
C LEU A 197 4.30 -1.24 -53.77
N ILE A 198 4.12 -2.16 -54.72
CA ILE A 198 5.02 -2.42 -55.84
C ILE A 198 4.21 -2.34 -57.14
N ALA A 199 4.47 -1.32 -57.97
CA ALA A 199 3.81 -1.14 -59.27
C ALA A 199 4.59 -1.82 -60.41
N LEU A 200 3.99 -2.82 -61.06
CA LEU A 200 4.66 -3.63 -62.09
C LEU A 200 5.07 -2.83 -63.34
N ASP A 201 4.28 -1.84 -63.78
CA ASP A 201 4.58 -1.03 -64.97
C ASP A 201 5.97 -0.35 -64.93
N LYS A 202 6.45 0.06 -63.75
CA LYS A 202 7.79 0.64 -63.62
C LYS A 202 8.88 -0.40 -63.47
N MET A 203 8.58 -1.55 -62.86
CA MET A 203 9.57 -2.61 -62.66
C MET A 203 9.96 -3.30 -63.95
N SER A 204 8.99 -3.62 -64.82
CA SER A 204 9.23 -4.26 -66.11
C SER A 204 10.18 -3.47 -67.01
N LYS A 205 10.18 -2.13 -66.88
CA LYS A 205 11.05 -1.21 -67.61
C LYS A 205 12.46 -1.06 -66.99
N SER A 206 12.65 -1.49 -65.73
CA SER A 206 13.88 -1.25 -64.95
C SER A 206 14.64 -2.51 -64.55
N CYS A 207 14.02 -3.69 -64.60
CA CYS A 207 14.64 -4.97 -64.19
C CYS A 207 14.51 -6.00 -65.32
N GLN A 208 15.59 -6.18 -66.07
CA GLN A 208 15.77 -7.35 -66.93
C GLN A 208 16.27 -8.52 -66.08
N VAL A 209 15.64 -9.69 -66.24
CA VAL A 209 16.02 -10.93 -65.56
C VAL A 209 17.30 -11.47 -66.21
N THR A 210 18.37 -11.67 -65.43
CA THR A 210 19.59 -12.32 -65.91
C THR A 210 19.34 -13.81 -66.16
N GLN A 211 19.94 -14.35 -67.22
CA GLN A 211 19.99 -15.80 -67.43
C GLN A 211 20.86 -16.47 -66.34
N PRO A 212 20.63 -17.75 -66.02
CA PRO A 212 21.42 -18.47 -65.02
C PRO A 212 22.88 -18.67 -65.48
N ASP A 213 23.81 -18.14 -64.70
CA ASP A 213 25.25 -18.42 -64.81
C ASP A 213 25.56 -19.81 -64.22
N ASN A 214 26.70 -20.41 -64.58
CA ASN A 214 27.21 -21.59 -63.86
C ASN A 214 27.81 -21.16 -62.50
N TYR A 215 27.10 -21.40 -61.40
CA TYR A 215 27.48 -20.91 -60.07
C TYR A 215 28.51 -21.81 -59.35
N PRO A 216 29.41 -21.24 -58.51
CA PRO A 216 30.42 -22.00 -57.77
C PRO A 216 29.83 -23.10 -56.86
N GLU A 217 30.55 -24.21 -56.69
CA GLU A 217 30.12 -25.37 -55.88
C GLU A 217 28.75 -26.00 -56.26
N GLY A 218 28.18 -25.65 -57.42
CA GLY A 218 26.91 -26.20 -57.90
C GLY A 218 25.68 -25.74 -57.09
N VAL A 219 25.76 -24.59 -56.42
CA VAL A 219 24.63 -24.05 -55.66
C VAL A 219 23.51 -23.51 -56.56
N SER A 220 22.26 -23.77 -56.19
CA SER A 220 21.09 -23.25 -56.89
C SER A 220 20.81 -21.80 -56.52
N ARG A 221 20.31 -21.03 -57.49
CA ARG A 221 19.78 -19.68 -57.29
C ARG A 221 18.38 -19.76 -56.70
N LEU A 222 18.12 -18.99 -55.64
CA LEU A 222 16.86 -19.04 -54.91
C LEU A 222 15.64 -18.56 -55.74
N PHE A 223 15.88 -17.67 -56.71
CA PHE A 223 14.86 -17.20 -57.65
C PHE A 223 14.31 -18.33 -58.54
N ASP A 224 15.17 -19.22 -59.03
CA ASP A 224 14.79 -20.29 -59.98
C ASP A 224 13.98 -21.41 -59.31
N LEU A 225 14.03 -21.48 -57.97
CA LEU A 225 13.27 -22.45 -57.16
C LEU A 225 11.82 -22.00 -56.89
N ILE A 226 11.47 -20.74 -57.15
CA ILE A 226 10.13 -20.20 -56.89
C ILE A 226 9.19 -20.46 -58.06
N ARG A 227 8.06 -21.11 -57.76
CA ARG A 227 6.97 -21.34 -58.71
C ARG A 227 5.99 -20.18 -58.61
N VAL A 228 5.64 -19.57 -59.75
CA VAL A 228 4.76 -18.39 -59.83
C VAL A 228 3.71 -18.66 -60.91
N ASN A 229 2.44 -18.39 -60.60
CA ASN A 229 1.33 -18.64 -61.55
C ASN A 229 1.24 -17.58 -62.65
N ASP A 230 1.65 -16.33 -62.38
CA ASP A 230 1.69 -15.23 -63.34
C ASP A 230 3.13 -14.78 -63.59
N GLU A 231 3.62 -14.93 -64.82
CA GLU A 231 5.01 -14.59 -65.16
C GLU A 231 5.33 -13.11 -64.97
N ARG A 232 4.34 -12.22 -65.04
CA ARG A 232 4.52 -10.77 -64.81
C ARG A 232 5.02 -10.49 -63.38
N VAL A 233 4.65 -11.34 -62.42
CA VAL A 233 5.05 -11.24 -61.01
C VAL A 233 6.49 -11.73 -60.77
N LYS A 234 7.08 -12.51 -61.69
CA LYS A 234 8.50 -12.94 -61.58
C LYS A 234 9.46 -11.75 -61.50
N VAL A 235 9.15 -10.62 -62.14
CA VAL A 235 9.97 -9.39 -62.05
C VAL A 235 10.02 -8.83 -60.63
N ALA A 236 8.92 -8.94 -59.86
CA ALA A 236 8.87 -8.50 -58.46
C ALA A 236 9.68 -9.42 -57.53
N PHE A 237 9.62 -10.75 -57.76
CA PHE A 237 10.51 -11.71 -57.07
C PHE A 237 11.99 -11.46 -57.41
N TYR A 238 12.31 -11.20 -58.67
CA TYR A 238 13.67 -10.90 -59.11
C TYR A 238 14.24 -9.63 -58.46
N TYR A 239 13.43 -8.60 -58.27
CA TYR A 239 13.85 -7.39 -57.55
C TYR A 239 14.24 -7.65 -56.09
N GLY A 240 13.46 -8.49 -55.39
CA GLY A 240 13.73 -8.87 -54.00
C GLY A 240 14.92 -9.83 -53.85
N LEU A 241 15.05 -10.78 -54.77
CA LEU A 241 16.02 -11.88 -54.67
C LEU A 241 17.31 -11.68 -55.47
N ARG A 242 17.28 -11.01 -56.63
CA ARG A 242 18.42 -10.85 -57.55
C ARG A 242 19.22 -12.17 -57.71
N ASP A 243 20.54 -12.11 -57.71
CA ASP A 243 21.44 -13.27 -57.80
C ASP A 243 21.69 -13.88 -56.40
N THR A 244 20.64 -14.19 -55.62
CA THR A 244 20.80 -14.88 -54.33
C THR A 244 20.99 -16.38 -54.54
N LEU A 245 22.07 -16.90 -53.99
CA LEU A 245 22.42 -18.33 -54.00
C LEU A 245 22.09 -18.99 -52.67
N VAL A 246 21.80 -20.30 -52.69
CA VAL A 246 21.47 -21.09 -51.49
C VAL A 246 22.65 -21.97 -51.10
N ALA A 247 23.19 -21.77 -49.90
CA ALA A 247 24.18 -22.64 -49.29
C ALA A 247 23.53 -23.61 -48.29
N LYS A 248 24.12 -24.79 -48.10
CA LYS A 248 23.69 -25.72 -47.05
C LYS A 248 24.09 -25.22 -45.67
N ASP A 249 25.34 -24.77 -45.54
CA ASP A 249 26.01 -24.45 -44.27
C ASP A 249 26.77 -23.12 -44.32
N ILE A 250 27.08 -22.58 -43.14
CA ILE A 250 27.84 -21.33 -42.93
C ILE A 250 29.15 -21.34 -43.71
N ASP A 251 29.93 -22.42 -43.64
CA ASP A 251 31.24 -22.52 -44.30
C ASP A 251 31.13 -22.44 -45.82
N GLN A 252 30.07 -23.02 -46.40
CA GLN A 252 29.78 -22.91 -47.82
C GLN A 252 29.35 -21.48 -48.19
N ALA A 253 28.49 -20.84 -47.38
CA ALA A 253 28.10 -19.45 -47.61
C ALA A 253 29.31 -18.50 -47.55
N HIS A 254 30.24 -18.71 -46.62
CA HIS A 254 31.47 -17.93 -46.50
C HIS A 254 32.40 -18.10 -47.71
N ARG A 255 32.63 -19.34 -48.20
CA ARG A 255 33.46 -19.57 -49.39
C ARG A 255 32.92 -18.91 -50.66
N ILE A 256 31.59 -18.90 -50.84
CA ILE A 256 30.93 -18.37 -52.04
C ILE A 256 30.78 -16.84 -51.98
N SER A 257 30.53 -16.26 -50.79
CA SER A 257 30.44 -14.80 -50.61
C SER A 257 31.81 -14.10 -50.63
N ALA A 258 32.86 -14.75 -50.12
CA ALA A 258 34.22 -14.23 -50.03
C ALA A 258 35.26 -15.19 -50.69
N PRO A 259 35.27 -15.33 -52.02
CA PRO A 259 36.20 -16.22 -52.72
C PRO A 259 37.67 -15.78 -52.53
N LYS A 260 38.51 -16.71 -52.06
CA LYS A 260 39.97 -16.53 -51.92
C LYS A 260 40.62 -16.39 -53.30
N GLY A 261 40.78 -15.16 -53.78
CA GLY A 261 41.39 -14.86 -55.09
C GLY A 261 40.82 -13.66 -55.83
N GLY A 262 39.86 -12.91 -55.27
CA GLY A 262 39.32 -11.70 -55.90
C GLY A 262 38.20 -11.94 -56.93
N GLY A 263 37.56 -13.11 -56.89
CA GLY A 263 36.40 -13.43 -57.74
C GLY A 263 35.14 -12.60 -57.43
N ARG A 264 34.15 -12.68 -58.32
CA ARG A 264 32.83 -12.04 -58.15
C ARG A 264 32.19 -12.50 -56.84
N ARG A 265 31.80 -11.56 -55.98
CA ARG A 265 31.04 -11.85 -54.75
C ARG A 265 29.57 -12.06 -55.08
N TYR A 266 28.95 -13.05 -54.46
CA TYR A 266 27.52 -13.35 -54.59
C TYR A 266 26.79 -13.08 -53.27
N ARG A 267 25.48 -12.80 -53.34
CA ARG A 267 24.62 -12.77 -52.16
C ARG A 267 24.23 -14.21 -51.84
N VAL A 268 24.47 -14.67 -50.62
CA VAL A 268 24.27 -16.09 -50.26
C VAL A 268 23.42 -16.19 -49.01
N VAL A 269 22.46 -17.11 -48.98
CA VAL A 269 21.66 -17.43 -47.80
C VAL A 269 21.80 -18.91 -47.45
N THR A 270 21.94 -19.24 -46.18
CA THR A 270 21.94 -20.64 -45.72
C THR A 270 20.52 -21.17 -45.58
N LEU A 271 20.35 -22.50 -45.56
CA LEU A 271 19.06 -23.13 -45.24
C LEU A 271 18.50 -22.73 -43.86
N LYS A 272 19.36 -22.25 -42.94
CA LYS A 272 19.00 -21.77 -41.60
C LYS A 272 18.66 -20.27 -41.54
N GLY A 273 18.75 -19.56 -42.67
CA GLY A 273 18.43 -18.13 -42.76
C GLY A 273 19.58 -17.17 -42.44
N GLU A 274 20.85 -17.61 -42.43
CA GLU A 274 21.98 -16.67 -42.33
C GLU A 274 22.24 -16.04 -43.71
N LEU A 275 22.23 -14.71 -43.79
CA LEU A 275 22.36 -13.96 -45.04
C LEU A 275 23.72 -13.23 -45.12
N TYR A 276 24.42 -13.46 -46.22
CA TYR A 276 25.67 -12.81 -46.60
C TYR A 276 25.42 -11.88 -47.78
N GLU A 277 25.57 -10.58 -47.60
CA GLU A 277 25.46 -9.59 -48.68
C GLU A 277 26.77 -9.37 -49.44
N THR A 278 26.64 -8.99 -50.71
CA THR A 278 27.77 -8.51 -51.53
C THR A 278 28.44 -7.24 -50.97
N SER A 279 27.70 -6.46 -50.17
CA SER A 279 28.18 -5.31 -49.40
C SER A 279 29.18 -5.67 -48.30
N GLY A 280 29.27 -6.95 -47.92
CA GLY A 280 30.04 -7.43 -46.76
C GLY A 280 29.24 -7.46 -45.45
N THR A 281 27.97 -7.05 -45.47
CA THR A 281 27.06 -7.19 -44.33
C THR A 281 26.70 -8.67 -44.13
N MET A 282 26.79 -9.13 -42.88
CA MET A 282 26.32 -10.46 -42.46
C MET A 282 25.15 -10.30 -41.51
N SER A 283 24.07 -11.06 -41.73
CA SER A 283 22.87 -11.07 -40.89
C SER A 283 22.52 -12.48 -40.47
N GLY A 284 22.59 -12.76 -39.18
CA GLY A 284 22.26 -14.06 -38.58
C GLY A 284 22.18 -13.96 -37.07
N GLY A 285 21.35 -14.81 -36.45
CA GLY A 285 21.03 -14.80 -35.02
C GLY A 285 19.59 -14.39 -34.73
N GLY A 286 18.98 -15.03 -33.73
CA GLY A 286 17.55 -14.87 -33.39
C GLY A 286 16.67 -16.03 -33.89
N ARG A 287 15.35 -15.87 -33.76
CA ARG A 287 14.38 -16.87 -34.24
C ARG A 287 14.30 -16.80 -35.78
N PRO A 288 14.39 -17.93 -36.51
CA PRO A 288 14.34 -17.92 -37.98
C PRO A 288 13.02 -17.33 -38.48
N SER A 289 13.09 -16.53 -39.54
CA SER A 289 11.91 -16.01 -40.22
C SER A 289 11.34 -17.10 -41.12
N THR A 290 10.15 -17.59 -40.81
CA THR A 290 9.46 -18.69 -41.51
C THR A 290 8.01 -18.32 -41.79
N GLY A 291 7.41 -18.87 -42.83
CA GLY A 291 5.98 -18.73 -43.15
C GLY A 291 5.61 -17.41 -43.84
N ARG A 292 6.55 -16.74 -44.52
CA ARG A 292 6.23 -15.55 -45.37
C ARG A 292 5.90 -15.95 -46.81
N ILE A 293 6.10 -17.22 -47.17
CA ILE A 293 5.71 -17.83 -48.44
C ILE A 293 5.18 -19.25 -48.17
N GLY A 294 4.10 -19.65 -48.85
CA GLY A 294 3.44 -20.94 -48.62
C GLY A 294 4.04 -22.09 -49.44
N SER A 295 3.84 -23.33 -48.98
CA SER A 295 4.01 -24.53 -49.82
C SER A 295 2.87 -24.71 -50.82
N SER A 296 1.71 -24.10 -50.52
CA SER A 296 0.58 -23.89 -51.41
C SER A 296 -0.01 -22.50 -51.15
N VAL A 297 -0.84 -22.00 -52.08
CA VAL A 297 -1.36 -20.61 -52.10
C VAL A 297 -2.53 -20.40 -51.09
N ALA A 298 -2.52 -21.10 -49.95
CA ALA A 298 -3.58 -21.07 -48.96
C ALA A 298 -3.10 -20.44 -47.63
N VAL A 299 -3.89 -19.50 -47.12
CA VAL A 299 -3.63 -18.80 -45.85
C VAL A 299 -3.96 -19.72 -44.69
N THR A 300 -2.96 -19.99 -43.83
CA THR A 300 -3.18 -20.61 -42.52
C THR A 300 -3.70 -19.58 -41.52
N GLU A 301 -4.96 -19.72 -41.12
CA GLU A 301 -5.54 -19.00 -39.98
C GLU A 301 -5.19 -19.72 -38.67
N VAL A 302 -5.10 -18.97 -37.56
CA VAL A 302 -4.89 -19.48 -36.20
C VAL A 302 -6.21 -19.40 -35.45
N ASP A 303 -6.62 -20.48 -34.77
CA ASP A 303 -7.92 -20.59 -34.12
C ASP A 303 -8.09 -19.62 -32.94
N GLU A 304 -8.89 -18.55 -33.11
CA GLU A 304 -9.18 -17.58 -32.04
C GLU A 304 -9.87 -18.20 -30.81
N ARG A 305 -10.50 -19.38 -30.98
CA ARG A 305 -11.20 -20.11 -29.91
C ARG A 305 -10.25 -20.65 -28.84
N GLU A 306 -9.04 -21.07 -29.23
CA GLU A 306 -8.02 -21.59 -28.29
C GLU A 306 -7.49 -20.48 -27.38
N ILE A 307 -7.38 -19.26 -27.90
CA ILE A 307 -6.99 -18.08 -27.11
C ILE A 307 -8.08 -17.75 -26.07
N GLN A 308 -9.35 -17.78 -26.45
CA GLN A 308 -10.47 -17.49 -25.54
C GLN A 308 -10.57 -18.50 -24.37
N THR A 309 -10.45 -19.80 -24.65
CA THR A 309 -10.50 -20.82 -23.60
C THR A 309 -9.31 -20.71 -22.63
N LEU A 310 -8.10 -20.43 -23.13
CA LEU A 310 -6.94 -20.16 -22.29
C LEU A 310 -7.09 -18.89 -21.45
N GLU A 311 -7.71 -17.83 -21.98
CA GLU A 311 -8.01 -16.60 -21.22
C GLU A 311 -9.00 -16.86 -20.08
N GLU A 312 -10.04 -17.67 -20.29
CA GLU A 312 -10.94 -18.10 -19.23
C GLU A 312 -10.21 -18.92 -18.16
N GLU A 313 -9.36 -19.89 -18.54
CA GLU A 313 -8.60 -20.69 -17.58
C GLU A 313 -7.62 -19.85 -16.74
N VAL A 314 -6.89 -18.93 -17.37
CA VAL A 314 -5.98 -17.99 -16.69
C VAL A 314 -6.74 -17.09 -15.71
N ASN A 315 -7.92 -16.58 -16.09
CA ASN A 315 -8.77 -15.79 -15.20
C ASN A 315 -9.35 -16.62 -14.04
N ARG A 316 -9.80 -17.86 -14.28
CA ARG A 316 -10.28 -18.78 -13.23
C ARG A 316 -9.18 -19.08 -12.21
N LEU A 317 -7.94 -19.34 -12.66
CA LEU A 317 -6.80 -19.57 -11.77
C LEU A 317 -6.43 -18.31 -10.98
N LYS A 318 -6.42 -17.14 -11.62
CA LYS A 318 -6.16 -15.85 -10.96
C LYS A 318 -7.17 -15.57 -9.84
N ASN A 319 -8.45 -15.82 -10.08
CA ASN A 319 -9.49 -15.64 -9.06
C ASN A 319 -9.30 -16.58 -7.86
N LYS A 320 -9.01 -17.87 -8.10
CA LYS A 320 -8.68 -18.82 -7.02
C LYS A 320 -7.45 -18.41 -6.20
N ILE A 321 -6.40 -17.89 -6.85
CA ILE A 321 -5.21 -17.37 -6.15
C ILE A 321 -5.59 -16.17 -5.27
N ASN A 322 -6.45 -15.27 -5.74
CA ASN A 322 -6.94 -14.14 -4.96
C ASN A 322 -7.84 -14.58 -3.78
N GLU A 323 -8.74 -15.54 -3.97
CA GLU A 323 -9.54 -16.13 -2.89
C GLU A 323 -8.66 -16.73 -1.78
N ILE A 324 -7.61 -17.47 -2.16
CA ILE A 324 -6.65 -18.03 -1.20
C ILE A 324 -5.82 -16.93 -0.51
N ASN A 325 -5.43 -15.87 -1.23
CA ASN A 325 -4.72 -14.74 -0.63
C ASN A 325 -5.58 -14.04 0.44
N ASN A 326 -6.85 -13.75 0.13
CA ASN A 326 -7.77 -13.13 1.08
C ASN A 326 -7.97 -14.03 2.31
N ARG A 327 -8.19 -15.35 2.10
CA ARG A 327 -8.33 -16.31 3.20
C ARG A 327 -7.07 -16.42 4.07
N LEU A 328 -5.88 -16.34 3.47
CA LEU A 328 -4.61 -16.29 4.20
C LEU A 328 -4.46 -14.99 5.02
N GLU A 329 -4.90 -13.85 4.49
CA GLU A 329 -4.89 -12.57 5.20
C GLU A 329 -5.87 -12.59 6.38
N ASP A 330 -7.11 -13.05 6.17
CA ASP A 330 -8.12 -13.25 7.21
C ASP A 330 -7.55 -14.11 8.37
N LEU A 331 -7.07 -15.32 8.06
CA LEU A 331 -6.50 -16.25 9.06
C LEU A 331 -5.30 -15.65 9.81
N ARG A 332 -4.44 -14.89 9.12
CA ARG A 332 -3.31 -14.21 9.76
C ARG A 332 -3.78 -13.13 10.75
N THR A 333 -4.80 -12.33 10.39
CA THR A 333 -5.35 -11.33 11.32
C THR A 333 -6.07 -11.98 12.51
N GLU A 334 -6.76 -13.11 12.32
CA GLU A 334 -7.40 -13.85 13.41
C GLU A 334 -6.36 -14.45 14.37
N ILE A 335 -5.27 -15.04 13.84
CA ILE A 335 -4.15 -15.52 14.65
C ILE A 335 -3.51 -14.35 15.42
N GLU A 336 -3.29 -13.20 14.79
CA GLU A 336 -2.69 -12.04 15.46
C GLU A 336 -3.58 -11.51 16.59
N ARG A 337 -4.90 -11.46 16.38
CA ARG A 337 -5.90 -11.16 17.43
C ARG A 337 -5.80 -12.16 18.58
N HIS A 338 -5.87 -13.45 18.31
CA HIS A 338 -5.78 -14.48 19.34
C HIS A 338 -4.43 -14.46 20.10
N LEU A 339 -3.31 -14.21 19.42
CA LEU A 339 -2.00 -14.07 20.08
C LEU A 339 -1.93 -12.81 20.96
N LYS A 340 -2.52 -11.69 20.54
CA LYS A 340 -2.65 -10.47 21.36
C LYS A 340 -3.49 -10.76 22.61
N ASP A 341 -4.64 -11.41 22.46
CA ASP A 341 -5.52 -11.78 23.58
C ASP A 341 -4.81 -12.72 24.57
N ILE A 342 -4.17 -13.80 24.07
CA ILE A 342 -3.37 -14.72 24.87
C ILE A 342 -2.26 -13.99 25.64
N ASN A 343 -1.55 -13.06 25.01
CA ASN A 343 -0.48 -12.29 25.66
C ASN A 343 -1.02 -11.34 26.75
N VAL A 344 -2.17 -10.71 26.53
CA VAL A 344 -2.86 -9.88 27.55
C VAL A 344 -3.32 -10.75 28.72
N MET A 345 -3.98 -11.88 28.46
CA MET A 345 -4.44 -12.81 29.49
C MET A 345 -3.27 -13.41 30.29
N LYS A 346 -2.20 -13.87 29.62
CA LYS A 346 -0.99 -14.40 30.27
C LYS A 346 -0.24 -13.36 31.10
N ARG A 347 -0.30 -12.08 30.72
CA ARG A 347 0.28 -10.98 31.51
C ARG A 347 -0.58 -10.63 32.72
N ASN A 348 -1.90 -10.63 32.57
CA ASN A 348 -2.83 -10.25 33.63
C ASN A 348 -3.04 -11.38 34.66
N LYS A 349 -2.93 -12.66 34.26
CA LYS A 349 -3.04 -13.82 35.16
C LYS A 349 -2.12 -13.73 36.39
N PRO A 350 -0.77 -13.62 36.27
CA PRO A 350 0.10 -13.53 37.45
C PRO A 350 -0.14 -12.26 38.28
N GLN A 351 -0.55 -11.15 37.64
CA GLN A 351 -0.92 -9.93 38.36
C GLN A 351 -2.15 -10.17 39.23
N PHE A 352 -3.23 -10.75 38.68
CA PHE A 352 -4.44 -11.02 39.44
C PHE A 352 -4.23 -12.14 40.48
N GLU A 353 -3.34 -13.11 40.25
CA GLU A 353 -2.93 -14.07 41.28
C GLU A 353 -2.22 -13.41 42.46
N MET A 354 -1.38 -12.40 42.21
CA MET A 354 -0.74 -11.63 43.28
C MET A 354 -1.74 -10.75 44.01
N GLU A 355 -2.62 -10.04 43.29
CA GLU A 355 -3.69 -9.23 43.87
C GLU A 355 -4.63 -10.07 44.75
N VAL A 356 -5.07 -11.25 44.30
CA VAL A 356 -5.90 -12.16 45.12
C VAL A 356 -5.16 -12.63 46.38
N LYS A 357 -3.87 -12.98 46.28
CA LYS A 357 -3.04 -13.35 47.45
C LYS A 357 -2.80 -12.18 48.41
N GLU A 358 -2.89 -10.93 47.94
CA GLU A 358 -2.81 -9.73 48.76
C GLU A 358 -4.16 -9.45 49.45
N PHE A 359 -5.27 -9.50 48.71
CA PHE A 359 -6.61 -9.39 49.28
C PHE A 359 -6.89 -10.47 50.34
N ASP A 360 -6.52 -11.73 50.11
CA ASP A 360 -6.67 -12.82 51.09
C ASP A 360 -5.91 -12.54 52.41
N LYS A 361 -4.76 -11.88 52.34
CA LYS A 361 -4.01 -11.46 53.54
C LYS A 361 -4.73 -10.32 54.25
N ILE A 362 -5.12 -9.28 53.52
CA ILE A 362 -5.82 -8.12 54.07
C ILE A 362 -7.15 -8.54 54.69
N ASP A 363 -7.90 -9.45 54.06
CA ASP A 363 -9.13 -10.05 54.62
C ASP A 363 -8.86 -10.80 55.93
N SER A 364 -7.72 -11.49 56.04
CA SER A 364 -7.33 -12.19 57.27
C SER A 364 -6.96 -11.22 58.40
N GLU A 365 -6.40 -10.06 58.07
CA GLU A 365 -6.04 -8.99 59.01
C GLU A 365 -7.27 -8.18 59.42
N LEU A 366 -8.12 -7.78 58.48
CA LEU A 366 -9.41 -7.14 58.73
C LEU A 366 -10.31 -8.02 59.59
N LYS A 367 -10.41 -9.33 59.35
CA LYS A 367 -11.17 -10.25 60.22
C LYS A 367 -10.66 -10.28 61.66
N LYS A 368 -9.35 -10.12 61.89
CA LYS A 368 -8.79 -10.01 63.25
C LYS A 368 -9.15 -8.66 63.86
N SER A 369 -8.93 -7.56 63.12
CA SER A 369 -9.24 -6.20 63.57
C SER A 369 -10.73 -5.99 63.85
N ILE A 370 -11.62 -6.60 63.07
CA ILE A 370 -13.08 -6.60 63.29
C ILE A 370 -13.39 -7.30 64.62
N LYS A 371 -12.88 -8.51 64.88
CA LYS A 371 -13.09 -9.21 66.16
C LYS A 371 -12.57 -8.43 67.36
N GLU A 372 -11.37 -7.86 67.25
CA GLU A 372 -10.81 -6.99 68.29
C GLU A 372 -11.67 -5.73 68.53
N GLN A 373 -12.22 -5.15 67.47
CA GLN A 373 -13.09 -3.97 67.56
C GLN A 373 -14.50 -4.32 68.09
N GLU A 374 -15.06 -5.48 67.75
CA GLU A 374 -16.29 -6.01 68.33
C GLU A 374 -16.15 -6.24 69.84
N GLU A 375 -15.01 -6.78 70.29
CA GLU A 375 -14.71 -6.89 71.72
C GLU A 375 -14.58 -5.52 72.40
N ARG A 376 -13.97 -4.53 71.74
CA ARG A 376 -13.89 -3.14 72.24
C ARG A 376 -15.28 -2.50 72.34
N VAL A 377 -16.15 -2.69 71.36
CA VAL A 377 -17.54 -2.22 71.40
C VAL A 377 -18.29 -2.89 72.57
N LYS A 378 -18.14 -4.20 72.77
CA LYS A 378 -18.74 -4.90 73.93
C LYS A 378 -18.22 -4.40 75.27
N LYS A 379 -16.93 -4.08 75.38
CA LYS A 379 -16.29 -3.52 76.59
C LYS A 379 -16.64 -2.04 76.83
N SER A 380 -17.02 -1.32 75.77
CA SER A 380 -17.44 0.09 75.80
C SER A 380 -18.96 0.28 75.94
N ALA A 381 -19.73 -0.80 76.07
CA ALA A 381 -21.17 -0.73 76.27
C ALA A 381 -21.48 -0.05 77.63
N PRO A 382 -22.23 1.06 77.66
CA PRO A 382 -22.55 1.73 78.91
C PRO A 382 -23.53 0.90 79.77
N ASP A 383 -23.53 1.09 81.09
CA ASP A 383 -24.47 0.39 81.98
C ASP A 383 -25.92 0.83 81.66
N PRO A 384 -26.80 -0.08 81.20
CA PRO A 384 -28.15 0.28 80.76
C PRO A 384 -29.02 0.84 81.90
N ASN A 385 -28.69 0.59 83.17
CA ASN A 385 -29.36 1.22 84.29
C ASN A 385 -28.93 2.69 84.46
N LYS A 386 -27.65 2.99 84.21
CA LYS A 386 -27.10 4.36 84.28
C LYS A 386 -27.65 5.22 83.14
N VAL A 387 -27.75 4.67 81.93
CA VAL A 387 -28.35 5.34 80.77
C VAL A 387 -29.81 5.69 81.06
N LYS A 388 -30.64 4.73 81.49
CA LYS A 388 -32.04 4.98 81.88
C LYS A 388 -32.20 6.01 82.99
N GLN A 389 -31.28 6.05 83.96
CA GLN A 389 -31.28 7.09 85.01
C GLN A 389 -30.97 8.48 84.45
N LEU A 390 -30.02 8.60 83.51
CA LEU A 390 -29.67 9.87 82.87
C LEU A 390 -30.74 10.34 81.88
N GLU A 391 -31.38 9.43 81.15
CA GLU A 391 -32.55 9.70 80.32
C GLU A 391 -33.72 10.21 81.16
N ALA A 392 -34.07 9.51 82.25
CA ALA A 392 -35.14 9.92 83.16
C ALA A 392 -34.84 11.25 83.88
N LYS A 393 -33.56 11.50 84.23
CA LYS A 393 -33.10 12.80 84.77
C LYS A 393 -33.28 13.91 83.73
N THR A 394 -32.86 13.66 82.49
CA THR A 394 -33.01 14.61 81.37
C THR A 394 -34.48 14.92 81.10
N GLU A 395 -35.36 13.92 81.08
CA GLU A 395 -36.80 14.09 80.86
C GLU A 395 -37.53 14.72 82.05
N SER A 396 -36.98 14.60 83.27
CA SER A 396 -37.48 15.34 84.43
C SER A 396 -37.12 16.82 84.36
N GLU A 397 -35.90 17.18 83.93
CA GLU A 397 -35.48 18.58 83.79
C GLU A 397 -36.14 19.27 82.59
N THR A 398 -36.38 18.59 81.45
CA THR A 398 -37.16 19.18 80.34
C THR A 398 -38.59 19.53 80.78
N LYS A 399 -39.27 18.64 81.52
CA LYS A 399 -40.65 18.89 82.02
C LYS A 399 -40.74 19.97 83.10
N LYS A 400 -39.63 20.31 83.76
CA LYS A 400 -39.54 21.49 84.65
C LYS A 400 -39.32 22.76 83.84
N TYR A 401 -38.41 22.72 82.85
CA TYR A 401 -38.15 23.83 81.94
C TYR A 401 -39.42 24.28 81.20
N GLU A 402 -40.16 23.36 80.56
CA GLU A 402 -41.39 23.65 79.80
C GLU A 402 -42.48 24.34 80.65
N LYS A 403 -42.61 23.97 81.94
CA LYS A 403 -43.62 24.57 82.85
C LYS A 403 -43.29 26.01 83.24
N GLU A 404 -42.01 26.34 83.35
CA GLU A 404 -41.56 27.68 83.73
C GLU A 404 -41.46 28.60 82.49
N GLU A 405 -41.11 28.04 81.33
CA GLU A 405 -41.19 28.71 80.03
C GLU A 405 -42.61 29.17 79.70
N GLN A 406 -43.64 28.34 79.96
CA GLN A 406 -45.05 28.72 79.80
C GLN A 406 -45.50 29.89 80.72
N LYS A 407 -44.85 30.11 81.87
CA LYS A 407 -45.13 31.26 82.76
C LYS A 407 -44.44 32.54 82.25
N CYS A 408 -43.21 32.40 81.75
CA CYS A 408 -42.50 33.49 81.07
C CYS A 408 -43.23 33.95 79.81
N SER A 409 -43.77 33.02 79.00
CA SER A 409 -44.46 33.33 77.74
C SER A 409 -45.58 34.36 77.93
N LYS A 410 -46.39 34.24 78.98
CA LYS A 410 -47.51 35.15 79.25
C LYS A 410 -47.08 36.56 79.66
N HIS A 411 -45.94 36.70 80.35
CA HIS A 411 -45.38 38.00 80.70
C HIS A 411 -44.56 38.60 79.54
N ASN A 412 -44.01 37.76 78.65
CA ASN A 412 -43.38 38.21 77.41
C ASN A 412 -44.42 38.76 76.43
N GLU A 413 -45.59 38.15 76.27
CA GLU A 413 -46.66 38.69 75.40
C GLU A 413 -47.07 40.13 75.81
N GLU A 414 -47.18 40.42 77.11
CA GLU A 414 -47.44 41.78 77.63
C GLU A 414 -46.23 42.73 77.48
N LEU A 415 -45.00 42.21 77.49
CA LEU A 415 -43.79 42.99 77.25
C LEU A 415 -43.57 43.25 75.75
N ASP A 416 -43.97 42.34 74.87
CA ASP A 416 -43.75 42.41 73.43
C ASP A 416 -44.67 43.45 72.76
N GLU A 417 -45.94 43.60 73.18
CA GLU A 417 -46.78 44.73 72.75
C GLU A 417 -46.21 46.12 73.15
N LEU A 418 -45.38 46.15 74.19
CA LEU A 418 -44.72 47.36 74.71
C LEU A 418 -43.35 47.56 74.05
N ASN A 419 -42.62 46.48 73.78
CA ASN A 419 -41.35 46.48 73.07
C ASN A 419 -41.55 46.75 71.58
N ASP A 420 -42.62 46.30 70.92
CA ASP A 420 -42.88 46.60 69.51
C ASP A 420 -42.94 48.12 69.26
N LYS A 421 -43.56 48.87 70.18
CA LYS A 421 -43.59 50.36 70.17
C LYS A 421 -42.22 51.02 70.43
N ILE A 422 -41.24 50.29 70.92
CA ILE A 422 -39.89 50.78 71.27
C ILE A 422 -38.86 50.32 70.21
N SER A 423 -38.96 49.07 69.76
CA SER A 423 -38.15 48.47 68.70
C SER A 423 -38.42 49.11 67.34
N GLU A 424 -39.64 49.60 67.08
CA GLU A 424 -39.92 50.36 65.85
C GLU A 424 -39.08 51.65 65.72
N LEU A 425 -38.56 52.18 66.85
CA LEU A 425 -37.71 53.38 66.90
C LEU A 425 -36.21 53.07 66.91
N MET A 426 -35.76 51.95 67.49
CA MET A 426 -34.32 51.63 67.60
C MET A 426 -33.81 50.56 66.62
N GLU A 427 -34.63 49.58 66.22
CA GLU A 427 -34.16 48.48 65.37
C GLU A 427 -34.19 48.84 63.86
N LYS A 428 -34.79 49.99 63.52
CA LYS A 428 -35.04 50.46 62.15
C LYS A 428 -33.83 51.01 61.35
N LYS A 429 -32.60 51.06 61.87
CA LYS A 429 -31.47 51.72 61.14
C LYS A 429 -30.12 51.01 60.96
N VAL A 430 -29.58 50.23 61.91
CA VAL A 430 -28.14 49.84 61.83
C VAL A 430 -27.83 48.35 62.01
N GLY A 431 -28.32 47.68 63.06
CA GLY A 431 -27.86 46.33 63.42
C GLY A 431 -28.24 45.24 62.40
N THR A 432 -29.54 45.09 62.15
CA THR A 432 -30.08 44.15 61.15
C THR A 432 -29.71 44.55 59.74
N ALA A 433 -29.68 45.85 59.43
CA ALA A 433 -29.26 46.40 58.15
C ALA A 433 -27.83 46.00 57.81
N ARG A 434 -26.86 46.11 58.73
CA ARG A 434 -25.45 45.79 58.45
C ARG A 434 -25.23 44.30 58.22
N LYS A 435 -25.83 43.42 59.05
CA LYS A 435 -25.77 41.96 58.84
C LYS A 435 -26.45 41.55 57.53
N LYS A 436 -27.65 42.08 57.21
CA LYS A 436 -28.27 41.85 55.90
C LYS A 436 -27.46 42.43 54.75
N VAL A 437 -26.78 43.57 54.90
CA VAL A 437 -25.90 44.13 53.87
C VAL A 437 -24.69 43.25 53.62
N ASP A 438 -24.05 42.71 54.66
CA ASP A 438 -22.89 41.81 54.50
C ASP A 438 -23.31 40.45 53.90
N GLU A 439 -24.46 39.93 54.32
CA GLU A 439 -25.04 38.69 53.80
C GLU A 439 -25.52 38.86 52.35
N LEU A 440 -26.23 39.96 52.03
CA LEU A 440 -26.61 40.36 50.66
C LEU A 440 -25.39 40.70 49.80
N ASN A 441 -24.30 41.22 50.35
CA ASN A 441 -23.03 41.41 49.62
C ASN A 441 -22.38 40.06 49.29
N SER A 442 -22.45 39.09 50.20
CA SER A 442 -21.97 37.72 49.95
C SER A 442 -22.82 37.00 48.90
N GLN A 443 -24.15 37.16 48.97
CA GLN A 443 -25.10 36.63 47.99
C GLN A 443 -24.97 37.34 46.65
N SER A 444 -24.84 38.67 46.62
CA SER A 444 -24.61 39.47 45.41
C SER A 444 -23.29 39.09 44.73
N LYS A 445 -22.21 38.83 45.48
CA LYS A 445 -20.96 38.27 44.92
C LYS A 445 -21.17 36.87 44.32
N ARG A 446 -21.89 35.97 45.00
CA ARG A 446 -22.21 34.63 44.47
C ARG A 446 -23.05 34.73 43.20
N ILE A 447 -24.17 35.46 43.25
CA ILE A 447 -25.06 35.74 42.13
C ILE A 447 -24.30 36.41 40.98
N SER A 448 -23.38 37.34 41.24
CA SER A 448 -22.52 37.94 40.21
C SER A 448 -21.57 36.92 39.59
N THR A 449 -20.94 36.04 40.39
CA THR A 449 -20.10 34.97 39.83
C THR A 449 -20.90 33.94 39.02
N ASP A 450 -22.11 33.61 39.45
CA ASP A 450 -22.98 32.64 38.78
C ASP A 450 -23.66 33.24 37.55
N LEU A 451 -24.00 34.53 37.58
CA LEU A 451 -24.44 35.31 36.41
C LEU A 451 -23.31 35.49 35.40
N ASN A 452 -22.06 35.67 35.84
CA ASN A 452 -20.91 35.67 34.93
C ASN A 452 -20.66 34.28 34.31
N LYS A 453 -20.77 33.19 35.08
CA LYS A 453 -20.74 31.81 34.53
C LYS A 453 -21.89 31.60 33.53
N ALA A 454 -23.10 32.02 33.87
CA ALA A 454 -24.27 31.93 33.01
C ALA A 454 -24.10 32.73 31.73
N ASN A 455 -23.56 33.96 31.79
CA ASN A 455 -23.26 34.77 30.60
C ASN A 455 -22.17 34.16 29.72
N VAL A 456 -21.12 33.56 30.31
CA VAL A 456 -20.10 32.82 29.56
C VAL A 456 -20.69 31.56 28.92
N ALA A 457 -21.59 30.85 29.60
CA ALA A 457 -22.31 29.72 29.03
C ALA A 457 -23.28 30.16 27.92
N LEU A 458 -24.01 31.26 28.10
CA LEU A 458 -24.98 31.80 27.15
C LEU A 458 -24.28 32.26 25.87
N THR A 459 -23.22 33.07 25.97
CA THR A 459 -22.38 33.46 24.82
C THR A 459 -21.69 32.27 24.12
N THR A 460 -21.33 31.22 24.88
CA THR A 460 -20.83 29.96 24.30
C THR A 460 -21.93 29.22 23.53
N CYS A 461 -23.15 29.16 24.08
CA CYS A 461 -24.31 28.57 23.42
C CYS A 461 -24.74 29.36 22.19
N GLU A 462 -24.78 30.70 22.23
CA GLU A 462 -25.03 31.56 21.07
C GLU A 462 -24.02 31.29 19.95
N ARG A 463 -22.71 31.26 20.27
CA ARG A 463 -21.66 30.93 19.29
C ARG A 463 -21.82 29.51 18.71
N ASN A 464 -22.30 28.56 19.50
CA ASN A 464 -22.56 27.19 19.03
C ASN A 464 -23.83 27.11 18.17
N ILE A 465 -24.87 27.89 18.48
CA ILE A 465 -26.07 28.04 17.65
C ILE A 465 -25.70 28.66 16.30
N GLU A 466 -24.89 29.72 16.28
CA GLU A 466 -24.49 30.39 15.05
C GLU A 466 -23.69 29.46 14.12
N LYS A 467 -22.69 28.75 14.67
CA LYS A 467 -21.96 27.69 13.94
C LYS A 467 -22.87 26.56 13.44
N SER A 468 -23.92 26.22 14.20
CA SER A 468 -24.87 25.18 13.81
C SER A 468 -25.79 25.65 12.68
N LYS A 469 -26.18 26.94 12.65
CA LYS A 469 -26.90 27.55 11.52
C LYS A 469 -26.04 27.62 10.26
N GLU A 470 -24.79 28.06 10.37
CA GLU A 470 -23.85 28.09 9.24
C GLU A 470 -23.70 26.68 8.62
N LYS A 471 -23.53 25.66 9.47
CA LYS A 471 -23.44 24.26 9.03
C LYS A 471 -24.75 23.70 8.48
N LEU A 472 -25.91 24.13 9.00
CA LEU A 472 -27.21 23.79 8.42
C LEU A 472 -27.34 24.36 7.01
N LYS A 473 -26.96 25.62 6.81
CA LYS A 473 -27.02 26.28 5.50
C LYS A 473 -26.11 25.60 4.47
N SER A 474 -24.88 25.24 4.84
CA SER A 474 -23.98 24.52 3.93
C SER A 474 -24.52 23.13 3.56
N LEU A 475 -25.13 22.42 4.52
CA LEU A 475 -25.77 21.12 4.27
C LEU A 475 -27.04 21.24 3.41
N GLU A 476 -27.79 22.34 3.50
CA GLU A 476 -28.92 22.63 2.62
C GLU A 476 -28.44 22.94 1.19
N GLU A 477 -27.37 23.73 1.03
CA GLU A 477 -26.72 24.00 -0.26
C GLU A 477 -26.21 22.70 -0.91
N GLU A 478 -25.41 21.88 -0.20
CA GLU A 478 -24.96 20.54 -0.65
C GLU A 478 -26.13 19.62 -1.04
N LYS A 479 -27.22 19.62 -0.26
CA LYS A 479 -28.42 18.83 -0.56
C LYS A 479 -29.10 19.30 -1.86
N THR A 480 -29.18 20.60 -2.12
CA THR A 480 -29.76 21.11 -3.37
C THR A 480 -28.90 20.78 -4.59
N GLU A 481 -27.58 20.85 -4.46
CA GLU A 481 -26.65 20.44 -5.53
C GLU A 481 -26.77 18.93 -5.82
N ALA A 482 -26.80 18.10 -4.79
CA ALA A 482 -27.01 16.65 -4.91
C ALA A 482 -28.38 16.26 -5.51
N LEU A 483 -29.43 17.05 -5.27
CA LEU A 483 -30.74 16.85 -5.91
C LEU A 483 -30.73 17.23 -7.40
N ASN A 484 -30.02 18.30 -7.77
CA ASN A 484 -29.88 18.72 -9.16
C ASN A 484 -29.07 17.71 -9.98
N THR A 485 -27.94 17.23 -9.46
CA THR A 485 -27.14 16.19 -10.13
C THR A 485 -27.93 14.89 -10.28
N LEU A 486 -28.66 14.46 -9.23
CA LEU A 486 -29.54 13.30 -9.29
C LEU A 486 -30.71 13.45 -10.28
N SER A 487 -31.16 14.68 -10.57
CA SER A 487 -32.13 14.94 -11.63
C SER A 487 -31.48 14.80 -13.02
N GLN A 488 -30.30 15.39 -13.23
CA GLN A 488 -29.56 15.29 -14.50
C GLN A 488 -29.21 13.83 -14.85
N THR A 489 -28.64 13.08 -13.92
CA THR A 489 -28.30 11.66 -14.13
C THR A 489 -29.55 10.80 -14.40
N LYS A 490 -30.73 11.18 -13.90
CA LYS A 490 -32.01 10.51 -14.23
C LYS A 490 -32.52 10.83 -15.63
N GLU A 491 -32.23 12.02 -16.17
CA GLU A 491 -32.55 12.35 -17.56
C GLU A 491 -31.58 11.65 -18.51
N GLU A 492 -30.27 11.67 -18.21
CA GLU A 492 -29.25 10.93 -18.95
C GLU A 492 -29.55 9.43 -19.00
N LEU A 493 -29.92 8.82 -17.87
CA LEU A 493 -30.28 7.40 -17.81
C LEU A 493 -31.51 7.08 -18.68
N LYS A 494 -32.54 7.94 -18.68
CA LYS A 494 -33.70 7.77 -19.58
C LYS A 494 -33.32 7.88 -21.05
N THR A 495 -32.45 8.82 -21.42
CA THR A 495 -31.97 8.91 -22.81
C THR A 495 -31.22 7.65 -23.21
N LEU A 496 -30.36 7.13 -22.33
CA LEU A 496 -29.62 5.90 -22.56
C LEU A 496 -30.53 4.66 -22.66
N GLU A 497 -31.60 4.59 -21.87
CA GLU A 497 -32.64 3.54 -21.99
C GLU A 497 -33.38 3.61 -23.33
N THR A 498 -33.69 4.82 -23.83
CA THR A 498 -34.30 4.98 -25.16
C THR A 498 -33.35 4.62 -26.30
N GLU A 499 -32.05 4.92 -26.18
CA GLU A 499 -31.04 4.51 -27.16
C GLU A 499 -30.83 2.99 -27.14
N ALA A 500 -30.75 2.37 -25.95
CA ALA A 500 -30.57 0.93 -25.80
C ALA A 500 -31.77 0.13 -26.34
N THR A 501 -33.00 0.63 -26.15
CA THR A 501 -34.21 -0.01 -26.70
C THR A 501 -34.31 0.13 -28.22
N GLN A 502 -33.90 1.27 -28.80
CA GLN A 502 -33.78 1.43 -30.25
C GLN A 502 -32.72 0.48 -30.84
N LEU A 503 -31.52 0.44 -30.25
CA LEU A 503 -30.43 -0.44 -30.70
C LEU A 503 -30.81 -1.93 -30.60
N SER A 504 -31.58 -2.31 -29.57
CA SER A 504 -32.10 -3.68 -29.44
C SER A 504 -33.07 -4.04 -30.57
N ALA A 505 -33.95 -3.11 -30.98
CA ALA A 505 -34.87 -3.32 -32.09
C ALA A 505 -34.14 -3.41 -33.45
N GLU A 506 -33.12 -2.57 -33.66
CA GLU A 506 -32.25 -2.67 -34.85
C GLU A 506 -31.48 -4.00 -34.89
N TYR A 507 -31.00 -4.46 -33.74
CA TYR A 507 -30.32 -5.76 -33.61
C TYR A 507 -31.26 -6.94 -33.93
N GLU A 508 -32.48 -6.95 -33.39
CA GLU A 508 -33.48 -7.99 -33.72
C GLU A 508 -33.84 -7.99 -35.21
N ALA A 509 -34.00 -6.82 -35.83
CA ALA A 509 -34.22 -6.71 -37.27
C ALA A 509 -33.06 -7.30 -38.08
N ALA A 510 -31.81 -6.99 -37.73
CA ALA A 510 -30.62 -7.52 -38.38
C ALA A 510 -30.43 -9.03 -38.16
N VAL A 511 -30.82 -9.57 -36.98
CA VAL A 511 -30.84 -11.02 -36.72
C VAL A 511 -31.85 -11.72 -37.63
N ASN A 512 -33.06 -11.19 -37.75
CA ASN A 512 -34.10 -11.74 -38.64
C ASN A 512 -33.65 -11.74 -40.12
N GLU A 513 -33.04 -10.66 -40.59
CA GLU A 513 -32.49 -10.60 -41.96
C GLU A 513 -31.35 -11.62 -42.16
N ARG A 514 -30.51 -11.86 -41.14
CA ARG A 514 -29.47 -12.90 -41.18
C ARG A 514 -30.06 -14.31 -41.24
N GLU A 515 -31.12 -14.61 -40.50
CA GLU A 515 -31.79 -15.92 -40.55
C GLU A 515 -32.46 -16.16 -41.90
N GLU A 516 -33.07 -15.13 -42.50
CA GLU A 516 -33.52 -15.18 -43.89
C GLU A 516 -32.37 -15.42 -44.88
N ALA A 517 -31.21 -14.79 -44.70
CA ALA A 517 -30.04 -15.04 -45.52
C ALA A 517 -29.51 -16.46 -45.36
N ASP A 518 -29.43 -16.99 -44.14
CA ASP A 518 -28.97 -18.36 -43.85
C ASP A 518 -29.90 -19.43 -44.41
N THR A 519 -31.22 -19.23 -44.39
CA THR A 519 -32.18 -20.15 -45.04
C THR A 519 -32.02 -20.15 -46.57
N LYS A 520 -31.84 -18.97 -47.18
CA LYS A 520 -31.51 -18.83 -48.62
C LYS A 520 -30.18 -19.52 -48.95
N LEU A 521 -29.16 -19.37 -48.10
CA LEU A 521 -27.83 -19.98 -48.25
C LEU A 521 -27.90 -21.52 -48.18
N LYS A 522 -28.60 -22.08 -47.17
CA LYS A 522 -28.85 -23.52 -47.05
C LYS A 522 -29.59 -24.09 -48.26
N ALA A 523 -30.57 -23.36 -48.80
CA ALA A 523 -31.28 -23.76 -50.02
C ALA A 523 -30.35 -23.79 -51.26
N ILE A 524 -29.41 -22.83 -51.37
CA ILE A 524 -28.39 -22.81 -52.44
C ILE A 524 -27.38 -23.96 -52.24
N GLN A 525 -26.91 -24.22 -51.03
CA GLN A 525 -26.03 -25.36 -50.72
C GLN A 525 -26.68 -26.70 -51.09
N SER A 526 -27.97 -26.88 -50.83
CA SER A 526 -28.75 -28.06 -51.23
C SER A 526 -28.86 -28.21 -52.77
N LYS A 527 -28.88 -27.10 -53.52
CA LYS A 527 -28.79 -27.13 -54.99
C LYS A 527 -27.38 -27.50 -55.46
N ILE A 528 -26.34 -26.92 -54.86
CA ILE A 528 -24.93 -27.21 -55.19
C ILE A 528 -24.59 -28.68 -54.90
N SER A 529 -25.04 -29.26 -53.79
CA SER A 529 -24.78 -30.67 -53.47
C SER A 529 -25.46 -31.63 -54.46
N LYS A 530 -26.67 -31.31 -54.93
CA LYS A 530 -27.35 -32.06 -56.00
C LYS A 530 -26.59 -31.99 -57.32
N ILE A 531 -26.10 -30.80 -57.70
CA ILE A 531 -25.29 -30.63 -58.93
C ILE A 531 -23.97 -31.40 -58.81
N LYS A 532 -23.26 -31.30 -57.69
CA LYS A 532 -22.03 -32.10 -57.44
C LYS A 532 -22.28 -33.60 -57.47
N ALA A 533 -23.43 -34.06 -56.95
CA ALA A 533 -23.80 -35.48 -57.03
C ALA A 533 -24.08 -35.95 -58.48
N GLN A 534 -24.56 -35.06 -59.36
CA GLN A 534 -24.69 -35.33 -60.79
C GLN A 534 -23.32 -35.31 -61.49
N GLU A 535 -22.46 -34.35 -61.16
CA GLU A 535 -21.08 -34.24 -61.66
C GLU A 535 -20.25 -35.48 -61.32
N VAL A 536 -20.32 -35.97 -60.07
CA VAL A 536 -19.61 -37.20 -59.65
C VAL A 536 -20.13 -38.43 -60.40
N LYS A 537 -21.44 -38.54 -60.67
CA LYS A 537 -21.99 -39.64 -61.48
C LYS A 537 -21.44 -39.61 -62.90
N LEU A 538 -21.53 -38.46 -63.57
CA LEU A 538 -21.00 -38.28 -64.93
C LEU A 538 -19.48 -38.50 -64.99
N ASN A 539 -18.73 -38.13 -63.95
CA ASN A 539 -17.30 -38.36 -63.88
C ASN A 539 -16.95 -39.84 -63.66
N ASN A 540 -17.72 -40.56 -62.85
CA ASN A 540 -17.57 -42.02 -62.71
C ASN A 540 -17.84 -42.73 -64.04
N GLU A 541 -18.94 -42.39 -64.73
CA GLU A 541 -19.24 -42.89 -66.09
C GLU A 541 -18.10 -42.59 -67.08
N ASN A 542 -17.45 -41.42 -66.96
CA ASN A 542 -16.29 -41.04 -67.77
C ASN A 542 -15.01 -41.83 -67.41
N ILE A 543 -14.81 -42.15 -66.12
CA ILE A 543 -13.69 -42.96 -65.62
C ILE A 543 -13.87 -44.42 -66.06
N ASP A 544 -15.07 -44.98 -65.96
CA ASP A 544 -15.38 -46.34 -66.41
C ASP A 544 -15.13 -46.48 -67.92
N ALA A 545 -15.62 -45.51 -68.73
CA ALA A 545 -15.34 -45.47 -70.17
C ALA A 545 -13.84 -45.34 -70.49
N LYS A 546 -13.08 -44.54 -69.73
CA LYS A 546 -11.61 -44.45 -69.88
C LYS A 546 -10.92 -45.75 -69.49
N HIS A 547 -11.37 -46.42 -68.43
CA HIS A 547 -10.82 -47.68 -67.96
C HIS A 547 -11.07 -48.81 -68.97
N GLU A 548 -12.23 -48.85 -69.63
CA GLU A 548 -12.47 -49.75 -70.76
C GLU A 548 -11.50 -49.48 -71.93
N VAL A 549 -11.28 -48.21 -72.30
CA VAL A 549 -10.29 -47.83 -73.32
C VAL A 549 -8.87 -48.25 -72.92
N GLU A 550 -8.49 -48.01 -71.67
CA GLU A 550 -7.16 -48.37 -71.14
C GLU A 550 -6.98 -49.89 -71.09
N GLN A 551 -8.03 -50.67 -70.77
CA GLN A 551 -8.01 -52.14 -70.85
C GLN A 551 -7.86 -52.67 -72.29
N GLN A 552 -8.36 -51.95 -73.30
CA GLN A 552 -8.14 -52.33 -74.70
C GLN A 552 -6.73 -51.94 -75.17
N LYS A 553 -6.19 -50.81 -74.68
CA LYS A 553 -4.79 -50.44 -74.91
C LYS A 553 -3.81 -51.41 -74.24
N THR A 554 -3.98 -51.76 -72.97
CA THR A 554 -3.08 -52.72 -72.31
C THR A 554 -3.10 -54.09 -72.98
N LYS A 555 -4.25 -54.55 -73.49
CA LYS A 555 -4.31 -55.76 -74.33
C LYS A 555 -3.58 -55.62 -75.67
N LEU A 556 -3.48 -54.42 -76.23
CA LEU A 556 -2.69 -54.14 -77.44
C LEU A 556 -1.20 -54.08 -77.10
N ASP A 557 -0.84 -53.33 -76.06
CA ASP A 557 0.53 -53.17 -75.55
C ASP A 557 1.11 -54.50 -75.07
N ASP A 558 0.34 -55.37 -74.40
CA ASP A 558 0.75 -56.73 -74.01
C ASP A 558 1.05 -57.61 -75.24
N LYS A 559 0.33 -57.42 -76.34
CA LYS A 559 0.58 -58.16 -77.59
C LYS A 559 1.81 -57.61 -78.33
N GLU A 560 2.00 -56.30 -78.34
CA GLU A 560 3.24 -55.69 -78.86
C GLU A 560 4.45 -55.99 -77.97
N ALA A 561 4.26 -56.08 -76.65
CA ALA A 561 5.28 -56.40 -75.67
C ALA A 561 5.65 -57.88 -75.73
N GLU A 562 4.72 -58.81 -75.98
CA GLU A 562 5.07 -60.22 -76.19
C GLU A 562 5.83 -60.42 -77.51
N VAL A 563 5.46 -59.71 -78.57
CA VAL A 563 6.23 -59.67 -79.83
C VAL A 563 7.63 -59.09 -79.59
N ARG A 564 7.76 -58.00 -78.83
CA ARG A 564 9.06 -57.42 -78.46
C ARG A 564 9.87 -58.32 -77.52
N ARG A 565 9.23 -58.99 -76.55
CA ARG A 565 9.86 -59.90 -75.58
C ARG A 565 10.42 -61.12 -76.28
N LEU A 566 9.68 -61.75 -77.18
CA LEU A 566 10.19 -62.88 -77.98
C LEU A 566 11.34 -62.45 -78.90
N THR A 567 11.30 -61.21 -79.43
CA THR A 567 12.40 -60.65 -80.24
C THR A 567 13.64 -60.31 -79.40
N GLN A 568 13.46 -59.77 -78.19
CA GLN A 568 14.55 -59.40 -77.27
C GLN A 568 15.14 -60.60 -76.53
N MET A 569 14.35 -61.61 -76.19
CA MET A 569 14.80 -62.83 -75.50
C MET A 569 15.69 -63.72 -76.40
N ILE A 570 15.62 -63.52 -77.73
CA ILE A 570 16.57 -64.08 -78.71
C ILE A 570 17.84 -63.20 -78.83
N ALA A 571 17.74 -61.90 -78.57
CA ALA A 571 18.84 -60.93 -78.72
C ALA A 571 19.63 -60.63 -77.43
N ALA A 572 19.13 -61.02 -76.25
CA ALA A 572 19.65 -60.60 -74.93
C ALA A 572 20.38 -61.71 -74.15
N LEU A 573 20.98 -62.68 -74.84
CA LEU A 573 21.86 -63.69 -74.22
C LEU A 573 23.29 -63.16 -74.04
N GLU A 574 23.45 -62.09 -73.26
CA GLU A 574 24.76 -61.60 -72.77
C GLU A 574 24.69 -61.19 -71.29
N LEU A 575 25.84 -61.27 -70.60
CA LEU A 575 25.97 -61.01 -69.17
C LEU A 575 26.09 -59.50 -68.89
N HIS A 576 25.26 -58.98 -67.99
CA HIS A 576 25.28 -57.57 -67.61
C HIS A 576 26.53 -57.19 -66.82
N VAL A 577 27.25 -56.19 -67.30
CA VAL A 577 28.36 -55.52 -66.59
C VAL A 577 27.82 -54.43 -65.67
N ILE A 578 28.43 -54.25 -64.50
CA ILE A 578 28.21 -53.12 -63.59
C ILE A 578 29.56 -52.48 -63.26
N ASP A 579 29.70 -51.21 -63.63
CA ASP A 579 30.65 -50.16 -63.21
C ASP A 579 32.09 -50.52 -62.77
N ASP A 580 33.05 -50.14 -63.62
CA ASP A 580 34.37 -49.55 -63.28
C ASP A 580 35.15 -50.12 -62.09
N LYS A 581 35.28 -51.45 -62.04
CA LYS A 581 36.42 -52.14 -61.42
C LYS A 581 36.92 -53.25 -62.34
N GLU A 582 38.24 -53.51 -62.30
CA GLU A 582 38.83 -54.65 -62.99
C GLU A 582 38.12 -55.95 -62.59
N LYS A 583 37.99 -56.89 -63.54
CA LYS A 583 37.38 -58.21 -63.32
C LYS A 583 37.96 -58.85 -62.05
N PRO A 584 37.19 -59.03 -60.96
CA PRO A 584 37.60 -59.99 -59.96
C PRO A 584 37.57 -61.37 -60.64
N SER A 585 38.72 -62.03 -60.69
CA SER A 585 38.76 -63.45 -61.03
C SER A 585 37.80 -64.17 -60.08
N ILE A 586 36.86 -64.93 -60.65
CA ILE A 586 36.12 -65.92 -59.86
C ILE A 586 37.21 -66.87 -59.31
N PRO A 587 37.25 -67.14 -57.98
CA PRO A 587 38.03 -68.25 -57.48
C PRO A 587 37.42 -69.52 -58.07
N GLU A 588 38.17 -70.25 -58.89
CA GLU A 588 37.76 -71.59 -59.34
C GLU A 588 37.80 -72.52 -58.12
N LEU A 589 36.67 -72.58 -57.41
CA LEU A 589 36.43 -73.59 -56.38
C LEU A 589 36.53 -74.96 -57.04
N THR A 590 37.36 -75.82 -56.47
CA THR A 590 37.55 -77.18 -56.95
C THR A 590 36.24 -77.97 -56.82
N ALA A 591 36.09 -79.04 -57.62
CA ALA A 591 34.88 -79.85 -57.61
C ALA A 591 34.54 -80.39 -56.20
N GLU A 592 35.56 -80.65 -55.38
CA GLU A 592 35.44 -81.11 -53.99
C GLU A 592 34.93 -80.01 -53.03
N GLU A 593 35.16 -78.73 -53.32
CA GLU A 593 34.66 -77.61 -52.50
C GLU A 593 33.19 -77.29 -52.81
N ILE A 594 32.78 -77.44 -54.07
CA ILE A 594 31.39 -77.25 -54.52
C ILE A 594 30.49 -78.36 -53.95
N GLU A 595 30.97 -79.61 -53.90
CA GLU A 595 30.20 -80.74 -53.36
C GLU A 595 30.01 -80.64 -51.83
N ASN A 596 30.94 -79.98 -51.12
CA ASN A 596 30.82 -79.71 -49.68
C ASN A 596 29.96 -78.47 -49.34
N LEU A 597 29.71 -77.57 -50.30
CA LEU A 597 28.89 -76.37 -50.11
C LEU A 597 27.40 -76.65 -50.36
N SER A 598 26.73 -77.22 -49.36
CA SER A 598 25.26 -77.37 -49.40
C SER A 598 24.56 -75.99 -49.54
N PRO A 599 23.68 -75.79 -50.55
CA PRO A 599 22.91 -74.54 -50.67
C PRO A 599 22.11 -74.21 -49.40
N ASN A 600 21.60 -75.25 -48.73
CA ASN A 600 20.87 -75.13 -47.46
C ASN A 600 21.75 -74.66 -46.28
N SER A 601 23.06 -74.88 -46.29
CA SER A 601 23.95 -74.40 -45.22
C SER A 601 24.25 -72.91 -45.37
N LEU A 602 24.52 -72.45 -46.60
CA LEU A 602 24.66 -71.03 -46.93
C LEU A 602 23.35 -70.27 -46.65
N GLN A 603 22.21 -70.82 -47.07
CA GLN A 603 20.91 -70.18 -46.85
C GLN A 603 20.53 -70.09 -45.37
N LYS A 604 20.90 -71.10 -44.55
CA LYS A 604 20.81 -71.01 -43.08
C LYS A 604 21.80 -70.03 -42.45
N GLY A 605 23.00 -69.90 -43.01
CA GLY A 605 23.99 -68.90 -42.61
C GLY A 605 23.47 -67.47 -42.84
N ILE A 606 22.91 -67.23 -44.02
CA ILE A 606 22.23 -65.97 -44.37
C ILE A 606 21.03 -65.73 -43.45
N GLU A 607 20.15 -66.71 -43.22
CA GLU A 607 19.04 -66.57 -42.27
C GLU A 607 19.51 -66.23 -40.85
N ASN A 608 20.61 -66.82 -40.37
CA ASN A 608 21.12 -66.56 -39.03
C ASN A 608 21.74 -65.15 -38.94
N LEU A 609 22.52 -64.74 -39.92
CA LEU A 609 23.04 -63.37 -40.00
C LEU A 609 21.90 -62.35 -40.15
N GLU A 610 20.86 -62.64 -40.93
CA GLU A 610 19.64 -61.82 -40.97
C GLU A 610 18.90 -61.78 -39.63
N LYS A 611 18.83 -62.89 -38.89
CA LYS A 611 18.22 -62.92 -37.54
C LYS A 611 19.03 -62.10 -36.54
N GLU A 612 20.37 -62.13 -36.62
CA GLU A 612 21.24 -61.28 -35.80
C GLU A 612 21.13 -59.80 -36.18
N LEU A 613 21.08 -59.49 -37.48
CA LEU A 613 20.90 -58.13 -37.99
C LEU A 613 19.48 -57.59 -37.68
N LYS A 614 18.45 -58.45 -37.68
CA LYS A 614 17.09 -58.10 -37.20
C LYS A 614 17.01 -57.91 -35.67
N LYS A 615 17.88 -58.58 -34.89
CA LYS A 615 18.03 -58.38 -33.43
C LYS A 615 18.80 -57.10 -33.12
N MET A 616 19.90 -56.83 -33.82
CA MET A 616 20.66 -55.59 -33.70
C MET A 616 19.93 -54.46 -34.40
N LYS A 617 19.04 -53.77 -33.67
CA LYS A 617 18.49 -52.47 -34.07
C LYS A 617 19.22 -51.33 -33.34
N PRO A 618 20.47 -50.98 -33.73
CA PRO A 618 21.18 -49.87 -33.11
C PRO A 618 20.43 -48.57 -33.38
N ASN A 619 19.95 -47.92 -32.33
CA ASN A 619 19.27 -46.63 -32.46
C ASN A 619 20.30 -45.51 -32.67
N MET A 620 20.75 -45.33 -33.92
CA MET A 620 21.71 -44.28 -34.26
C MET A 620 21.18 -42.86 -33.95
N ALA A 621 19.85 -42.68 -33.94
CA ALA A 621 19.24 -41.41 -33.53
C ALA A 621 19.49 -41.09 -32.04
N ALA A 622 19.73 -42.08 -31.17
CA ALA A 622 20.07 -41.84 -29.76
C ALA A 622 21.43 -41.14 -29.59
N ILE A 623 22.40 -41.39 -30.49
CA ILE A 623 23.70 -40.72 -30.47
C ILE A 623 23.56 -39.26 -30.90
N GLU A 624 22.72 -39.00 -31.92
CA GLU A 624 22.40 -37.62 -32.31
C GLU A 624 21.57 -36.88 -31.26
N GLU A 625 20.60 -37.54 -30.64
CA GLU A 625 19.75 -36.97 -29.58
C GLU A 625 20.59 -36.66 -28.34
N PHE A 626 21.51 -37.54 -27.96
CA PHE A 626 22.48 -37.28 -26.89
C PHE A 626 23.31 -36.04 -27.20
N LYS A 627 23.93 -35.95 -28.39
CA LYS A 627 24.71 -34.76 -28.79
C LYS A 627 23.88 -33.47 -28.77
N LYS A 628 22.65 -33.50 -29.29
CA LYS A 628 21.72 -32.36 -29.28
C LYS A 628 21.32 -31.95 -27.86
N LYS A 629 21.14 -32.92 -26.94
CA LYS A 629 20.85 -32.67 -25.53
C LYS A 629 22.07 -32.17 -24.76
N GLU A 630 23.27 -32.65 -25.08
CA GLU A 630 24.55 -32.23 -24.50
C GLU A 630 24.86 -30.77 -24.88
N THR A 631 24.71 -30.38 -26.15
CA THR A 631 24.89 -28.98 -26.57
C THR A 631 23.86 -28.07 -25.89
N LEU A 632 22.58 -28.46 -25.88
CA LEU A 632 21.52 -27.69 -25.21
C LEU A 632 21.73 -27.60 -23.69
N PHE A 633 22.26 -28.64 -23.06
CA PHE A 633 22.62 -28.64 -21.64
C PHE A 633 23.77 -27.66 -21.37
N LEU A 634 24.83 -27.68 -22.18
CA LEU A 634 25.97 -26.76 -22.05
C LEU A 634 25.58 -25.29 -22.29
N GLU A 635 24.67 -25.03 -23.23
CA GLU A 635 24.08 -23.71 -23.46
C GLU A 635 23.29 -23.23 -22.24
N ARG A 636 22.32 -24.03 -21.76
CA ARG A 636 21.51 -23.71 -20.58
C ARG A 636 22.32 -23.61 -19.29
N TRP A 637 23.39 -24.39 -19.18
CA TRP A 637 24.30 -24.33 -18.03
C TRP A 637 25.07 -23.01 -18.00
N LYS A 638 25.54 -22.51 -19.15
CA LYS A 638 26.13 -21.16 -19.27
C LYS A 638 25.11 -20.06 -18.97
N GLU A 639 23.90 -20.15 -19.50
CA GLU A 639 22.82 -19.19 -19.17
C GLU A 639 22.53 -19.16 -17.66
N LEU A 640 22.47 -20.34 -17.02
CA LEU A 640 22.29 -20.45 -15.57
C LEU A 640 23.46 -19.84 -14.79
N GLU A 641 24.70 -20.08 -15.22
CA GLU A 641 25.91 -19.51 -14.61
C GLU A 641 25.92 -17.98 -14.74
N GLU A 642 25.62 -17.44 -15.93
CA GLU A 642 25.48 -16.00 -16.16
C GLU A 642 24.38 -15.35 -15.30
N ILE A 643 23.20 -15.98 -15.22
CA ILE A 643 22.08 -15.49 -14.40
C ILE A 643 22.42 -15.57 -12.91
N THR A 644 23.14 -16.61 -12.49
CA THR A 644 23.62 -16.77 -11.10
C THR A 644 24.63 -15.70 -10.76
N ALA A 645 25.60 -15.43 -11.64
CA ALA A 645 26.56 -14.34 -11.48
C ALA A 645 25.86 -12.97 -11.42
N LYS A 646 24.90 -12.70 -12.33
CA LYS A 646 24.07 -11.48 -12.30
C LYS A 646 23.31 -11.35 -10.97
N ARG A 647 22.62 -12.40 -10.51
CA ARG A 647 21.94 -12.46 -9.20
C ARG A 647 22.89 -12.12 -8.06
N ASP A 648 24.09 -12.69 -8.05
CA ASP A 648 25.05 -12.52 -6.96
C ASP A 648 25.69 -11.12 -6.98
N THR A 649 25.92 -10.53 -8.16
CA THR A 649 26.31 -9.10 -8.24
C THR A 649 25.21 -8.16 -7.72
N PHE A 650 23.95 -8.37 -8.10
CA PHE A 650 22.83 -7.57 -7.56
C PHE A 650 22.64 -7.77 -6.07
N LYS A 651 22.83 -9.00 -5.55
CA LYS A 651 22.79 -9.28 -4.11
C LYS A 651 23.91 -8.55 -3.38
N SER A 652 25.14 -8.57 -3.90
CA SER A 652 26.26 -7.84 -3.32
C SER A 652 26.01 -6.32 -3.29
N GLN A 653 25.47 -5.74 -4.37
CA GLN A 653 25.09 -4.33 -4.43
C GLN A 653 23.97 -3.99 -3.44
N PHE A 654 22.97 -4.87 -3.31
CA PHE A 654 21.89 -4.70 -2.34
C PHE A 654 22.42 -4.75 -0.90
N ASP A 655 23.29 -5.71 -0.57
CA ASP A 655 23.89 -5.83 0.76
C ASP A 655 24.83 -4.64 1.07
N GLU A 656 25.56 -4.11 0.08
CA GLU A 656 26.36 -2.89 0.22
C GLU A 656 25.48 -1.66 0.52
N ILE A 657 24.42 -1.43 -0.27
CA ILE A 657 23.46 -0.33 -0.05
C ILE A 657 22.74 -0.49 1.30
N LYS A 658 22.36 -1.72 1.67
CA LYS A 658 21.74 -2.03 2.98
C LYS A 658 22.69 -1.68 4.13
N ASN A 659 23.96 -2.07 4.03
CA ASN A 659 24.97 -1.79 5.05
C ASN A 659 25.26 -0.28 5.15
N LEU A 660 25.37 0.43 4.02
CA LEU A 660 25.52 1.88 4.00
C LEU A 660 24.32 2.58 4.67
N ARG A 661 23.08 2.19 4.32
CA ARG A 661 21.85 2.71 4.92
C ARG A 661 21.77 2.47 6.42
N VAL A 662 22.13 1.27 6.88
CA VAL A 662 22.17 0.94 8.32
C VAL A 662 23.24 1.77 9.05
N LYS A 663 24.41 1.97 8.43
CA LYS A 663 25.50 2.75 9.00
C LYS A 663 25.13 4.23 9.14
N GLU A 664 24.72 4.88 8.06
CA GLU A 664 24.30 6.30 8.08
C GLU A 664 23.16 6.54 9.06
N PHE A 665 22.19 5.61 9.13
CA PHE A 665 21.10 5.69 10.09
C PHE A 665 21.59 5.55 11.54
N LYS A 666 22.48 4.58 11.84
CA LYS A 666 23.04 4.41 13.19
C LYS A 666 23.91 5.61 13.61
N ASP A 667 24.75 6.14 12.73
CA ASP A 667 25.61 7.30 13.00
C ASP A 667 24.80 8.58 13.27
N GLY A 668 23.75 8.82 12.47
CA GLY A 668 22.80 9.91 12.69
C GLY A 668 21.99 9.74 13.98
N PHE A 669 21.47 8.54 14.23
CA PHE A 669 20.70 8.21 15.42
C PHE A 669 21.50 8.40 16.72
N ILE A 670 22.73 7.88 16.78
CA ILE A 670 23.62 8.04 17.94
C ILE A 670 23.91 9.53 18.20
N THR A 671 24.06 10.32 17.15
CA THR A 671 24.27 11.78 17.26
C THR A 671 23.04 12.49 17.82
N ILE A 672 21.84 12.15 17.32
CA ILE A 672 20.57 12.71 17.82
C ILE A 672 20.31 12.28 19.27
N ALA A 673 20.50 10.99 19.62
CA ALA A 673 20.28 10.46 20.97
C ALA A 673 21.20 11.12 22.01
N ARG A 674 22.49 11.26 21.69
CA ARG A 674 23.46 12.00 22.51
C ARG A 674 23.02 13.45 22.74
N LYS A 675 22.61 14.15 21.68
CA LYS A 675 22.18 15.56 21.78
C LYS A 675 20.86 15.72 22.50
N LEU A 676 19.92 14.80 22.35
CA LEU A 676 18.69 14.75 23.14
C LEU A 676 18.98 14.66 24.64
N LYS A 677 19.91 13.79 25.06
CA LYS A 677 20.30 13.64 26.47
C LYS A 677 20.93 14.90 27.05
N GLU A 678 21.78 15.58 26.27
CA GLU A 678 22.33 16.90 26.61
C GLU A 678 21.22 17.98 26.73
N MET A 679 20.35 18.10 25.73
CA MET A 679 19.31 19.13 25.68
C MET A 679 18.24 18.93 26.76
N TYR A 680 17.82 17.68 27.01
CA TYR A 680 16.84 17.40 28.05
C TYR A 680 17.37 17.80 29.43
N ARG A 681 18.60 17.35 29.79
CA ARG A 681 19.26 17.74 31.05
C ARG A 681 19.43 19.25 31.20
N MET A 682 19.71 19.96 30.10
CA MET A 682 19.85 21.42 30.10
C MET A 682 18.52 22.12 30.38
N ILE A 683 17.41 21.65 29.79
CA ILE A 683 16.09 22.29 29.92
C ILE A 683 15.42 21.96 31.26
N THR A 684 15.54 20.72 31.77
CA THR A 684 14.90 20.32 33.04
C THR A 684 15.75 20.56 34.29
N MET A 685 17.04 20.86 34.13
CA MET A 685 18.04 20.88 35.21
C MET A 685 18.05 19.59 36.06
N GLY A 686 17.69 18.44 35.46
CA GLY A 686 17.69 17.12 36.12
C GLY A 686 16.71 16.12 35.52
N GLY A 687 17.05 14.82 35.60
CA GLY A 687 16.40 13.77 34.82
C GLY A 687 17.16 13.48 33.51
N ASP A 688 16.73 12.43 32.80
CA ASP A 688 17.37 11.95 31.57
C ASP A 688 16.31 11.60 30.51
N ALA A 689 16.73 11.59 29.25
CA ALA A 689 15.94 11.18 28.10
C ALA A 689 16.80 10.32 27.17
N GLU A 690 16.25 9.21 26.68
CA GLU A 690 16.98 8.17 25.96
C GLU A 690 16.14 7.67 24.77
N LEU A 691 16.79 7.43 23.64
CA LEU A 691 16.21 6.82 22.44
C LEU A 691 16.89 5.47 22.23
N GLU A 692 16.11 4.39 22.29
CA GLU A 692 16.61 3.02 22.19
C GLU A 692 15.99 2.32 20.98
N PHE A 693 16.78 1.52 20.27
CA PHE A 693 16.23 0.59 19.28
C PHE A 693 15.49 -0.54 19.99
N ILE A 694 14.37 -0.98 19.40
CA ILE A 694 13.65 -2.15 19.91
C ILE A 694 14.38 -3.43 19.48
N ASP A 695 14.85 -3.49 18.23
CA ASP A 695 15.87 -4.45 17.78
C ASP A 695 17.19 -3.73 17.45
N SER A 696 18.28 -4.19 18.07
CA SER A 696 19.64 -3.69 17.83
C SER A 696 20.24 -4.15 16.49
N MET A 697 19.72 -5.25 15.92
CA MET A 697 20.27 -5.89 14.72
C MET A 697 19.71 -5.26 13.44
N ASP A 698 18.39 -5.20 13.27
CA ASP A 698 17.74 -4.41 12.21
C ASP A 698 16.95 -3.21 12.78
N PRO A 699 17.51 -1.98 12.74
CA PRO A 699 16.84 -0.80 13.29
C PRO A 699 15.58 -0.37 12.52
N PHE A 700 15.28 -1.00 11.37
CA PHE A 700 14.11 -0.69 10.55
C PHE A 700 12.91 -1.62 10.80
N ALA A 701 13.07 -2.70 11.58
CA ALA A 701 12.02 -3.72 11.75
C ALA A 701 10.92 -3.30 12.75
N GLU A 702 11.29 -3.05 14.00
CA GLU A 702 10.33 -2.77 15.09
C GLU A 702 10.30 -1.29 15.50
N GLY A 703 11.29 -0.50 15.08
CA GLY A 703 11.39 0.93 15.33
C GLY A 703 12.12 1.31 16.63
N VAL A 704 11.76 2.48 17.18
CA VAL A 704 12.48 3.16 18.26
C VAL A 704 11.56 3.42 19.45
N THR A 705 12.02 3.12 20.66
CA THR A 705 11.36 3.52 21.91
C THR A 705 11.96 4.83 22.43
N PHE A 706 11.10 5.83 22.67
CA PHE A 706 11.48 7.05 23.38
C PHE A 706 11.10 6.94 24.86
N SER A 707 12.12 6.86 25.71
CA SER A 707 12.02 6.71 27.16
C SER A 707 12.51 7.98 27.86
N VAL A 708 11.77 8.43 28.87
CA VAL A 708 12.10 9.66 29.61
C VAL A 708 12.01 9.40 31.12
N ARG A 709 12.96 9.94 31.86
CA ARG A 709 13.02 9.93 33.32
C ARG A 709 12.99 11.37 33.84
N PRO A 710 11.81 11.91 34.20
CA PRO A 710 11.73 13.22 34.84
C PRO A 710 12.50 13.24 36.18
N ASN A 711 12.92 14.43 36.62
CA ASN A 711 13.67 14.60 37.86
C ASN A 711 12.96 13.93 39.06
N LYS A 712 13.71 13.15 39.85
CA LYS A 712 13.23 12.33 40.99
C LYS A 712 12.13 11.30 40.66
N LYS A 713 11.88 10.98 39.38
CA LYS A 713 10.90 9.94 38.96
C LYS A 713 11.60 8.72 38.33
N THR A 714 10.80 7.69 38.05
CA THR A 714 11.19 6.50 37.29
C THR A 714 11.11 6.73 35.78
N TRP A 715 11.75 5.85 35.00
CA TRP A 715 11.64 5.81 33.55
C TRP A 715 10.19 5.53 33.11
N LYS A 716 9.70 6.31 32.14
CA LYS A 716 8.37 6.15 31.53
C LYS A 716 8.44 6.38 30.01
N LYS A 717 7.56 5.69 29.28
CA LYS A 717 7.29 6.00 27.86
C LYS A 717 6.53 7.32 27.75
N ILE A 718 6.75 8.06 26.66
CA ILE A 718 6.15 9.39 26.43
C ILE A 718 4.63 9.47 26.61
N SER A 719 3.89 8.39 26.27
CA SER A 719 2.43 8.32 26.43
C SER A 719 1.94 8.41 27.89
N ASN A 720 2.81 8.11 28.85
CA ASN A 720 2.49 8.03 30.29
C ASN A 720 3.07 9.21 31.09
N LEU A 721 3.47 10.29 30.40
CA LEU A 721 3.98 11.55 30.99
C LEU A 721 2.86 12.58 31.18
N SER A 722 3.07 13.54 32.08
CA SER A 722 2.19 14.71 32.20
C SER A 722 2.25 15.60 30.94
N GLY A 723 1.21 16.38 30.66
CA GLY A 723 1.15 17.25 29.48
C GLY A 723 2.37 18.17 29.31
N GLY A 724 2.78 18.88 30.37
CA GLY A 724 3.98 19.72 30.34
C GLY A 724 5.29 18.94 30.22
N GLU A 725 5.38 17.74 30.81
CA GLU A 725 6.54 16.85 30.66
C GLU A 725 6.65 16.34 29.22
N LYS A 726 5.52 16.02 28.58
CA LYS A 726 5.42 15.61 27.18
C LYS A 726 5.86 16.75 26.24
N THR A 727 5.33 17.96 26.43
CA THR A 727 5.74 19.14 25.64
C THR A 727 7.25 19.39 25.73
N LEU A 728 7.81 19.36 26.94
CA LEU A 728 9.23 19.59 27.16
C LEU A 728 10.11 18.48 26.56
N SER A 729 9.69 17.21 26.67
CA SER A 729 10.39 16.08 26.04
C SER A 729 10.39 16.16 24.51
N SER A 730 9.25 16.54 23.91
CA SER A 730 9.16 16.78 22.46
C SER A 730 10.00 17.96 22.01
N LEU A 731 10.03 19.06 22.78
CA LEU A 731 10.81 20.25 22.48
C LEU A 731 12.34 19.96 22.52
N ALA A 732 12.79 19.16 23.50
CA ALA A 732 14.17 18.68 23.57
C ALA A 732 14.55 17.82 22.35
N LEU A 733 13.63 16.98 21.84
CA LEU A 733 13.84 16.20 20.61
C LEU A 733 13.90 17.09 19.36
N ILE A 734 13.02 18.10 19.24
CA ILE A 734 13.05 19.08 18.15
C ILE A 734 14.38 19.83 18.13
N PHE A 735 14.92 20.21 19.30
CA PHE A 735 16.23 20.87 19.38
C PHE A 735 17.41 19.92 19.11
N ALA A 736 17.31 18.64 19.46
CA ALA A 736 18.32 17.64 19.09
C ALA A 736 18.34 17.42 17.56
N LEU A 737 17.17 17.37 16.92
CA LEU A 737 17.03 17.31 15.46
C LEU A 737 17.55 18.58 14.78
N HIS A 738 17.24 19.76 15.32
CA HIS A 738 17.78 21.04 14.86
C HIS A 738 19.31 21.08 14.90
N TYR A 739 19.94 20.53 15.96
CA TYR A 739 21.39 20.44 16.04
C TYR A 739 21.98 19.50 14.98
N TYR A 740 21.31 18.38 14.69
CA TYR A 740 21.76 17.43 13.66
C TYR A 740 21.58 18.00 12.24
N LYS A 741 20.47 18.69 11.97
CA LYS A 741 20.18 19.33 10.69
C LYS A 741 19.48 20.69 10.92
N PRO A 742 20.22 21.80 10.90
CA PRO A 742 19.64 23.11 11.17
C PRO A 742 18.75 23.58 10.01
N SER A 743 17.46 23.72 10.27
CA SER A 743 16.54 24.43 9.37
C SER A 743 16.70 25.95 9.53
N PRO A 744 16.61 26.76 8.46
CA PRO A 744 16.83 28.21 8.53
C PRO A 744 15.70 28.98 9.24
N LEU A 745 14.51 28.40 9.33
CA LEU A 745 13.30 28.99 9.90
C LEU A 745 12.57 27.97 10.78
N TYR A 746 12.14 28.40 11.97
CA TYR A 746 11.19 27.69 12.83
C TYR A 746 10.01 28.61 13.14
N VAL A 747 8.80 28.03 13.10
CA VAL A 747 7.57 28.65 13.56
C VAL A 747 7.04 27.80 14.71
N MET A 748 6.75 28.43 15.84
CA MET A 748 6.25 27.79 17.06
C MET A 748 5.00 28.52 17.53
N ASP A 749 3.88 27.79 17.64
CA ASP A 749 2.56 28.34 17.99
C ASP A 749 2.09 27.74 19.32
N GLU A 750 1.79 28.59 20.30
CA GLU A 750 1.29 28.27 21.66
C GLU A 750 2.03 27.15 22.42
N ILE A 751 3.31 26.92 22.13
CA ILE A 751 4.14 25.85 22.73
C ILE A 751 4.28 25.95 24.26
N ASP A 752 3.99 27.11 24.83
CA ASP A 752 4.10 27.50 26.23
C ASP A 752 2.79 27.34 27.02
N ALA A 753 1.67 27.02 26.37
CA ALA A 753 0.37 26.85 27.02
C ALA A 753 0.38 25.79 28.15
N ALA A 754 1.12 24.69 27.94
CA ALA A 754 1.25 23.59 28.90
C ALA A 754 2.52 23.65 29.78
N LEU A 755 3.31 24.72 29.69
CA LEU A 755 4.57 24.87 30.42
C LEU A 755 4.43 25.81 31.64
N ASP A 756 5.23 25.53 32.66
CA ASP A 756 5.36 26.36 33.86
C ASP A 756 6.36 27.51 33.66
N PHE A 757 6.20 28.61 34.39
CA PHE A 757 6.94 29.86 34.18
C PHE A 757 8.47 29.68 34.22
N LYS A 758 8.97 28.80 35.10
CA LYS A 758 10.40 28.48 35.20
C LYS A 758 10.92 27.82 33.93
N ASN A 759 10.19 26.84 33.40
CA ASN A 759 10.58 26.10 32.21
C ASN A 759 10.46 26.98 30.96
N VAL A 760 9.43 27.82 30.88
CA VAL A 760 9.29 28.83 29.80
C VAL A 760 10.50 29.75 29.74
N SER A 761 10.97 30.28 30.89
CA SER A 761 12.15 31.15 30.94
C SER A 761 13.46 30.44 30.52
N ILE A 762 13.63 29.17 30.87
CA ILE A 762 14.81 28.38 30.44
C ILE A 762 14.76 28.14 28.92
N VAL A 763 13.59 27.78 28.38
CA VAL A 763 13.38 27.57 26.94
C VAL A 763 13.58 28.87 26.15
N ALA A 764 13.04 30.00 26.62
CA ALA A 764 13.20 31.29 25.96
C ALA A 764 14.67 31.73 25.88
N ASN A 765 15.42 31.59 26.98
CA ASN A 765 16.87 31.82 26.99
C ASN A 765 17.63 30.89 26.04
N TYR A 766 17.26 29.61 25.99
CA TYR A 766 17.87 28.65 25.07
C TYR A 766 17.61 29.02 23.60
N ILE A 767 16.38 29.40 23.25
CA ILE A 767 16.05 29.87 21.89
C ILE A 767 16.84 31.14 21.57
N LYS A 768 16.90 32.13 22.49
CA LYS A 768 17.66 33.38 22.29
C LYS A 768 19.16 33.17 22.07
N GLN A 769 19.75 32.12 22.66
CA GLN A 769 21.14 31.74 22.36
C GLN A 769 21.31 31.10 20.97
N ARG A 770 20.26 30.46 20.44
CA ARG A 770 20.26 29.76 19.14
C ARG A 770 19.82 30.62 17.95
N THR A 771 19.20 31.78 18.16
CA THR A 771 18.76 32.68 17.07
C THR A 771 19.88 33.24 16.19
N ARG A 772 21.16 33.10 16.58
CA ARG A 772 22.31 33.59 15.78
C ARG A 772 22.40 33.00 14.38
N ASN A 773 21.98 31.74 14.20
CA ASN A 773 22.14 31.01 12.94
C ASN A 773 20.80 30.60 12.30
N THR A 774 19.66 30.99 12.89
CA THR A 774 18.33 30.47 12.54
C THR A 774 17.24 31.43 13.00
N GLN A 775 16.26 31.70 12.14
CA GLN A 775 15.12 32.55 12.48
C GLN A 775 14.06 31.77 13.25
N PHE A 776 13.66 32.29 14.41
CA PHE A 776 12.54 31.76 15.20
C PHE A 776 11.38 32.77 15.18
N ILE A 777 10.19 32.30 14.81
CA ILE A 777 8.92 33.02 14.93
C ILE A 777 8.11 32.29 16.00
N ILE A 778 7.79 32.97 17.10
CA ILE A 778 7.07 32.39 18.24
C ILE A 778 5.78 33.18 18.44
N ILE A 779 4.66 32.47 18.49
CA ILE A 779 3.35 32.97 18.91
C ILE A 779 3.12 32.43 20.32
N SER A 780 2.94 33.34 21.28
CA SER A 780 2.89 33.03 22.71
C SER A 780 2.10 34.11 23.46
N LEU A 781 1.43 33.71 24.54
CA LEU A 781 0.71 34.61 25.45
C LEU A 781 1.47 34.83 26.78
N ARG A 782 2.61 34.15 27.01
CA ARG A 782 3.39 34.28 28.25
C ARG A 782 4.51 35.30 28.10
N ASN A 783 4.53 36.30 28.98
CA ASN A 783 5.51 37.39 29.01
C ASN A 783 6.95 36.89 28.85
N ASN A 784 7.36 35.92 29.66
CA ASN A 784 8.72 35.37 29.71
C ASN A 784 9.25 34.81 28.37
N MET A 785 8.36 34.50 27.39
CA MET A 785 8.76 33.98 26.08
C MET A 785 9.07 35.10 25.08
N TYR A 786 8.23 36.14 25.05
CA TYR A 786 8.37 37.26 24.10
C TYR A 786 9.15 38.46 24.67
N GLU A 787 9.44 38.49 25.98
CA GLU A 787 10.30 39.49 26.63
C GLU A 787 11.72 39.52 26.03
N LEU A 788 12.23 38.38 25.56
CA LEU A 788 13.55 38.27 24.91
C LEU A 788 13.52 38.51 23.38
N ALA A 789 12.37 38.86 22.79
CA ALA A 789 12.21 38.98 21.34
C ALA A 789 12.79 40.30 20.79
N ASP A 790 13.53 40.25 19.68
CA ASP A 790 14.10 41.43 19.03
C ASP A 790 13.03 42.31 18.33
N ARG A 791 11.88 41.73 18.00
CA ARG A 791 10.70 42.41 17.45
C ARG A 791 9.43 41.72 17.96
N LEU A 792 8.43 42.52 18.30
CA LEU A 792 7.10 42.06 18.69
C LEU A 792 6.11 42.30 17.55
N VAL A 793 5.23 41.34 17.29
CA VAL A 793 4.14 41.50 16.31
C VAL A 793 2.82 41.39 17.06
N GLY A 794 2.17 42.53 17.29
CA GLY A 794 0.84 42.58 17.90
C GLY A 794 -0.23 42.32 16.85
N ILE A 795 -1.05 41.30 17.06
CA ILE A 795 -2.22 40.98 16.22
C ILE A 795 -3.48 41.39 16.96
N TYR A 796 -4.40 42.09 16.28
CA TYR A 796 -5.67 42.53 16.84
C TYR A 796 -6.78 42.45 15.80
N LYS A 797 -8.03 42.35 16.25
CA LYS A 797 -9.19 42.13 15.37
C LYS A 797 -10.19 43.28 15.50
N THR A 798 -10.51 43.94 14.39
CA THR A 798 -11.50 45.02 14.32
C THR A 798 -12.53 44.70 13.25
N TYR A 799 -13.83 44.75 13.57
CA TYR A 799 -14.93 44.42 12.64
C TYR A 799 -14.76 43.04 11.97
N ASN A 800 -14.39 42.04 12.75
CA ASN A 800 -14.04 40.68 12.31
C ASN A 800 -12.82 40.57 11.36
N CYS A 801 -12.18 41.68 10.98
CA CYS A 801 -10.95 41.70 10.18
C CYS A 801 -9.70 41.72 11.07
N THR A 802 -8.77 40.80 10.81
CA THR A 802 -7.47 40.72 11.52
C THR A 802 -6.49 41.75 10.96
N LYS A 803 -5.82 42.49 11.84
CA LYS A 803 -4.75 43.45 11.54
C LYS A 803 -3.53 43.13 12.39
N SER A 804 -2.35 43.48 11.92
CA SER A 804 -1.08 43.33 12.64
C SER A 804 -0.30 44.64 12.68
N VAL A 805 0.43 44.85 13.77
CA VAL A 805 1.35 45.99 13.98
C VAL A 805 2.66 45.42 14.52
N THR A 806 3.78 45.81 13.93
CA THR A 806 5.12 45.41 14.40
C THR A 806 5.71 46.51 15.28
N ILE A 807 6.28 46.12 16.42
CA ILE A 807 6.86 47.00 17.42
C ILE A 807 8.31 46.55 17.68
N ASN A 808 9.23 47.50 17.76
CA ASN A 808 10.62 47.24 18.18
C ASN A 808 10.77 47.65 19.66
N PRO A 809 10.94 46.69 20.60
CA PRO A 809 11.02 47.00 22.02
C PRO A 809 12.26 47.85 22.38
N ASN A 810 13.41 47.61 21.74
CA ASN A 810 14.67 48.30 22.05
C ASN A 810 14.53 49.82 21.86
N ILE A 811 13.88 50.26 20.77
CA ILE A 811 13.64 51.69 20.48
C ILE A 811 12.71 52.35 21.52
N ILE A 812 11.80 51.58 22.13
CA ILE A 812 10.92 52.07 23.19
C ILE A 812 11.71 52.20 24.50
N GLU A 813 12.62 51.27 24.77
CA GLU A 813 13.49 51.31 25.95
C GLU A 813 14.52 52.45 25.86
N GLU A 814 15.18 52.63 24.72
CA GLU A 814 16.05 53.79 24.44
C GLU A 814 15.32 55.12 24.68
N LYS A 815 14.14 55.32 24.08
CA LYS A 815 13.32 56.53 24.30
C LYS A 815 12.84 56.70 25.74
N ARG A 816 12.74 55.60 26.51
CA ARG A 816 12.38 55.64 27.94
C ARG A 816 13.59 55.98 28.81
N MET A 817 14.79 55.52 28.44
CA MET A 817 16.06 55.94 29.02
C MET A 817 16.30 57.43 28.75
N GLU A 818 16.23 57.88 27.50
CA GLU A 818 16.34 59.30 27.11
C GLU A 818 15.41 60.20 27.93
N ARG A 819 14.12 59.84 28.03
CA ARG A 819 13.14 60.59 28.84
C ARG A 819 13.51 60.60 30.34
N ARG A 820 14.03 59.49 30.88
CA ARG A 820 14.53 59.46 32.27
C ARG A 820 15.74 60.39 32.43
N THR A 821 16.69 60.37 31.51
CA THR A 821 17.87 61.25 31.53
C THR A 821 17.46 62.73 31.46
N VAL A 822 16.48 63.09 30.62
CA VAL A 822 15.92 64.45 30.53
C VAL A 822 15.16 64.88 31.80
N ILE A 823 14.52 63.95 32.50
CA ILE A 823 13.85 64.23 33.80
C ILE A 823 14.89 64.37 34.93
N LEU A 824 15.97 63.59 34.90
CA LEU A 824 17.09 63.69 35.85
C LEU A 824 17.93 64.97 35.62
N SER A 825 18.13 65.40 34.37
CA SER A 825 18.81 66.68 34.09
C SER A 825 17.95 67.89 34.48
N SER A 826 16.63 67.84 34.26
CA SER A 826 15.72 68.94 34.63
C SER A 826 15.39 69.03 36.13
N THR A 827 15.74 68.01 36.93
CA THR A 827 15.66 68.08 38.40
C THR A 827 16.96 68.54 39.05
N ASN A 828 18.12 68.37 38.41
CA ASN A 828 19.42 68.78 38.95
C ASN A 828 19.75 70.29 38.83
N GLU A 829 19.01 71.07 38.04
CA GLU A 829 19.25 72.53 37.95
C GLU A 829 18.66 73.35 39.12
N ASN A 830 17.83 72.75 39.99
CA ASN A 830 17.08 73.51 41.01
C ASN A 830 17.37 73.16 42.48
N SER A 831 18.35 72.30 42.78
CA SER A 831 18.74 72.04 44.17
C SER A 831 20.16 71.50 44.36
N SER A 832 21.11 72.37 44.73
CA SER A 832 21.90 72.22 45.97
C SER A 832 23.02 73.27 46.12
N GLN A 833 23.00 74.01 47.23
CA GLN A 833 24.24 74.37 47.93
C GLN A 833 24.62 73.21 48.86
N PRO A 834 25.91 72.98 49.16
CA PRO A 834 26.36 71.73 49.78
C PRO A 834 26.50 71.78 51.31
N ARG A 835 26.16 70.65 51.94
CA ARG A 835 26.67 70.10 53.22
C ARG A 835 26.00 68.73 53.40
N ALA A 836 26.59 67.66 53.90
CA ALA A 836 27.95 67.16 54.19
C ALA A 836 27.71 65.88 55.05
N GLU A 837 28.71 64.99 55.18
CA GLU A 837 28.72 63.79 56.06
C GLU A 837 27.81 62.62 55.59
N ASP A 838 28.38 61.53 55.05
CA ASP A 838 28.94 60.32 55.72
C ASP A 838 27.84 59.23 55.92
N GLN A 839 28.07 57.92 55.76
CA GLN A 839 29.30 57.12 55.66
C GLN A 839 28.97 55.74 54.98
N THR A 840 29.96 55.10 54.31
CA THR A 840 30.21 53.63 54.12
C THR A 840 29.05 52.60 54.01
N ALA A 841 29.04 51.56 53.17
CA ALA A 841 29.87 51.02 52.07
C ALA A 841 29.04 49.85 51.42
N ASP A 842 29.47 48.93 50.54
CA ASP A 842 30.75 48.58 49.91
C ASP A 842 30.50 47.75 48.60
N ALA A 843 31.54 47.52 47.79
CA ALA A 843 31.64 46.61 46.61
C ALA A 843 30.75 46.97 45.38
N THR A 844 31.12 46.72 44.10
CA THR A 844 32.16 45.86 43.47
C THR A 844 32.77 46.47 42.19
N ASP A 845 33.96 45.96 41.84
CA ASP A 845 34.52 45.68 40.51
C ASP A 845 34.80 46.78 39.45
N THR A 846 36.04 46.72 38.97
CA THR A 846 36.66 47.57 37.95
C THR A 846 36.33 47.12 36.52
N ASN A 847 35.80 48.05 35.73
CA ASN A 847 35.85 47.99 34.28
C ASN A 847 37.16 48.64 33.79
N THR A 848 37.86 48.04 32.83
CA THR A 848 38.94 48.74 32.10
C THR A 848 38.78 48.52 30.60
N SER A 849 38.39 49.56 29.89
CA SER A 849 38.33 49.61 28.44
C SER A 849 39.62 50.19 27.88
N LEU A 850 40.23 49.53 26.90
CA LEU A 850 41.17 50.16 25.98
C LEU A 850 40.84 49.77 24.54
N THR A 851 40.65 50.79 23.72
CA THR A 851 40.53 50.73 22.27
C THR A 851 41.91 50.75 21.62
N GLU A 852 42.16 49.96 20.58
CA GLU A 852 43.10 50.39 19.53
C GLU A 852 42.86 49.66 18.20
N ASN A 853 43.16 50.36 17.10
CA ASN A 853 43.11 49.83 15.74
C ASN A 853 44.36 49.00 15.43
N THR A 854 44.26 48.01 14.55
CA THR A 854 45.15 47.94 13.36
C THR A 854 44.70 46.91 12.33
N SER A 855 44.90 47.27 11.07
CA SER A 855 44.80 46.41 9.90
C SER A 855 46.03 45.48 9.78
N ASN A 856 45.82 44.19 9.49
CA ASN A 856 46.57 43.36 8.51
C ASN A 856 46.40 41.86 8.79
N ASN A 857 45.63 41.15 7.95
CA ASN A 857 46.21 40.28 6.92
C ASN A 857 45.12 39.48 6.19
N SER A 858 45.28 39.37 4.89
CA SER A 858 44.56 38.45 4.02
C SER A 858 45.36 37.15 3.80
N VAL A 859 44.76 36.25 3.01
CA VAL A 859 45.36 35.08 2.34
C VAL A 859 45.36 33.75 3.12
N PHE A 860 44.96 32.69 2.38
CA PHE A 860 44.91 31.25 2.68
C PHE A 860 43.74 30.77 3.59
N ALA A 861 42.98 29.73 3.22
CA ALA A 861 42.85 29.03 1.93
C ALA A 861 41.51 28.27 1.86
N ASN A 862 41.05 27.95 0.65
CA ASN A 862 39.94 27.01 0.43
C ASN A 862 40.34 25.58 0.82
N VAL A 863 39.44 24.88 1.53
CA VAL A 863 38.92 23.53 1.18
C VAL A 863 37.45 23.50 1.56
#